data_AF-A0A520QF28-F1
#
_entry.id   AF-A0A520QF28-F1
#
_cell.length_a   1.000
_cell.length_b   1.000
_cell.length_c   1.000
_cell.angle_alpha   90.00
_cell.angle_beta   90.00
_cell.angle_gamma   90.00
#
_symmetry.space_group_name_H-M   'P 1'
#
loop_
_entity.id
_entity.type
_entity.pdbx_description
1 polymer ?
#
loop_
_entity_poly.entity_id
_entity_poly.type
_entity_poly.pdbx_seq_one_letter_code
_entity_poly.pdbx_strand_id
1 'polypeptide(L)'
;MFFSRTVMLASFLSVFISGLSCASAISGGGCCLDSGECVDTTPQTCEDLGGEFAGVDLYCWRGDVQCDVQGRCCLPCPMDGVLCREDFDADMCSLFGGQWLVNATCDSDACPVEPDCNTNGIPDPCEIDRGSASDCDVNGVPDECDPDCDGDGFPDACELDCNQDGVPDDCQTLEDCDENGIFDACEPLEDCDENGLSDRCELPGNDCDSNGTLDGCEPFTDCNQNDLPDRCDLLSGVSEDCNHNLIPDECESDPDCNDNGILDGCDISSATSPDCNTNGIPDECELGPDCNGNGIPDVCDLAQGGSIDCNLNSVPDECEPDCDQDGIPDTCEQDCNQDGAPDDCQILDDCDQNGIPDACEPSNDCNLNEVPDRCELSENDCNGNHIPDECDLNPDCNQNGVPDGCDLASGSSQDCDHNQIPDECELGPDCNQNNIPDRCDITNRTSMDCDNNTVPDECELGPDCNQNQIPDRCELTENDCNNNGVPDDCDSDCDASGLPDDCENLDDCDGNGTPDDCEPSDDCNGSGVPDRCELGGNDCNANAIPDDCEPDCDQDGTPDECEADCNQDGQPDDCQGLEDCDGNGIPDDCENLEDCDDDGVPDACQNGEDCNNNGTPDRCETLHDCNANGIPDECEFFGLEAVCWGRSEEDQCASVSGPTYRLLDAGRDFTVGLSLDGNLFAWGVNVAGQTDVPNIENARDVSAGWWHALALLDDGEVIGWGSNQFGQSTAPQSLRALQISAGDEHNLAIDTSGHVVAWGSNTFGQCDVPDLGGCLQVSAGGQHSVAIREDGTLSAWGSNSNGQSNPPSGVVISVSSGTRHSVARRADGSLVGWGSNLFGQRSVPSGSFIDVDCGDWHTVALRADGSVVSFGRNSDGQSQVPTDVFLRNVTAGGRHSIGLRWFDDCDSNGVPDQSEVDEGDCDGNGVLDVCELHHQDGNQDGVLDQCQCAEDLDQDGGVWLSDILRVLSVWGPCSGVCAEDLDHDGQVGYADLVRLLSNFGLCQ
;
A
#
# COMPACT_ATOMS: atom_id res chain seq x y z
N MET A 1 26.68 -16.71 23.32
CA MET A 1 27.70 -16.64 24.39
C MET A 1 28.05 -15.18 24.66
N PHE A 2 27.57 -14.66 25.80
CA PHE A 2 28.15 -13.63 26.67
C PHE A 2 28.65 -12.25 26.18
N PHE A 3 28.04 -11.21 26.79
CA PHE A 3 28.44 -9.79 27.04
C PHE A 3 28.55 -8.86 25.81
N SER A 4 28.30 -7.55 25.86
CA SER A 4 27.58 -6.56 26.69
C SER A 4 28.12 -5.18 26.26
N ARG A 5 27.22 -4.24 25.97
CA ARG A 5 27.30 -2.76 26.07
C ARG A 5 28.68 -2.07 26.03
N THR A 6 28.79 -1.01 25.20
CA THR A 6 28.81 0.43 25.62
C THR A 6 29.55 1.32 24.58
N VAL A 7 28.78 2.13 23.83
CA VAL A 7 28.96 3.57 23.50
C VAL A 7 30.13 4.06 22.63
N MET A 8 29.75 5.00 21.74
CA MET A 8 30.51 6.07 21.06
C MET A 8 31.44 5.71 19.90
N LEU A 9 31.12 6.27 18.74
CA LEU A 9 32.12 6.81 17.82
C LEU A 9 31.57 8.07 17.13
N ALA A 10 31.75 9.20 17.83
CA ALA A 10 32.07 10.46 17.19
C ALA A 10 33.60 10.65 17.26
N SER A 11 34.14 11.43 16.31
CA SER A 11 35.53 11.90 16.18
C SER A 11 36.47 11.00 15.38
N PHE A 12 37.02 11.54 14.29
CA PHE A 12 38.48 11.68 14.13
C PHE A 12 38.81 12.65 12.99
N LEU A 13 39.35 13.82 13.35
CA LEU A 13 40.43 14.41 12.59
C LEU A 13 41.49 14.96 13.56
N SER A 14 42.63 14.28 13.65
CA SER A 14 43.89 14.91 14.06
C SER A 14 45.11 14.15 13.52
N VAL A 15 45.89 14.88 12.72
CA VAL A 15 47.36 14.97 12.69
C VAL A 15 48.19 13.68 12.45
N PHE A 16 48.90 13.67 11.31
CA PHE A 16 50.30 13.23 11.23
C PHE A 16 51.03 13.87 10.02
N ILE A 17 51.99 14.77 10.29
CA ILE A 17 53.21 14.90 9.49
C ILE A 17 54.38 14.64 10.43
N SER A 18 55.28 13.79 9.94
CA SER A 18 56.39 13.13 10.61
C SER A 18 57.65 14.00 10.64
N GLY A 19 58.57 13.68 11.55
CA GLY A 19 59.69 14.53 11.93
C GLY A 19 60.99 14.32 11.14
N LEU A 20 61.99 15.16 11.45
CA LEU A 20 63.43 14.83 11.34
C LEU A 20 64.33 15.85 12.05
N SER A 21 65.15 15.32 12.96
CA SER A 21 66.49 15.75 13.39
C SER A 21 66.69 16.97 14.32
N CYS A 22 66.88 16.65 15.61
CA CYS A 22 67.86 17.29 16.49
C CYS A 22 69.22 16.55 16.33
N ALA A 23 70.24 17.21 15.79
CA ALA A 23 71.67 16.91 16.05
C ALA A 23 72.60 18.04 15.56
N SER A 24 73.18 18.76 16.52
CA SER A 24 74.51 19.40 16.54
C SER A 24 74.91 20.41 15.44
N ALA A 25 74.93 21.69 15.81
CA ALA A 25 76.02 22.61 15.46
C ALA A 25 76.40 23.43 16.71
N ILE A 26 77.65 23.30 17.14
CA ILE A 26 78.28 23.97 18.28
C ILE A 26 79.11 25.13 17.72
N SER A 27 78.91 26.38 18.19
CA SER A 27 79.92 27.43 18.41
C SER A 27 79.23 28.80 18.60
N GLY A 28 79.49 29.64 19.60
CA GLY A 28 80.39 29.61 20.73
C GLY A 28 79.87 30.59 21.79
N GLY A 29 80.40 30.53 23.01
CA GLY A 29 80.13 31.50 24.07
C GLY A 29 81.41 32.23 24.47
N GLY A 30 81.27 33.38 25.12
CA GLY A 30 82.42 34.22 25.47
C GLY A 30 83.27 33.61 26.59
N CYS A 31 84.59 33.56 26.37
CA CYS A 31 85.60 33.25 27.40
C CYS A 31 86.37 34.52 27.76
N CYS A 32 86.49 34.81 29.06
CA CYS A 32 87.28 35.92 29.59
C CYS A 32 88.63 35.41 30.11
N LEU A 33 89.74 35.89 29.54
CA LEU A 33 91.08 35.55 30.01
C LEU A 33 91.55 36.54 31.08
N ASP A 34 92.45 36.11 31.98
CA ASP A 34 93.07 36.95 33.02
C ASP A 34 93.86 38.16 32.46
N SER A 35 94.17 38.18 31.16
CA SER A 35 94.79 39.32 30.46
C SER A 35 93.80 40.45 30.12
N GLY A 36 92.50 40.23 30.27
CA GLY A 36 91.45 41.22 29.99
C GLY A 36 90.92 41.24 28.55
N GLU A 37 91.23 40.23 27.74
CA GLU A 37 90.66 40.05 26.39
C GLU A 37 89.50 39.03 26.42
N CYS A 38 88.45 39.27 25.61
CA CYS A 38 87.32 38.36 25.42
C CYS A 38 87.40 37.66 24.05
N VAL A 39 87.14 36.35 24.01
CA VAL A 39 87.14 35.55 22.76
C VAL A 39 86.00 34.53 22.75
N ASP A 40 85.37 34.32 21.59
CA ASP A 40 84.34 33.29 21.38
C ASP A 40 84.96 31.90 21.23
N THR A 41 84.64 31.00 22.15
CA THR A 41 85.18 29.64 22.15
C THR A 41 84.22 28.65 22.83
N THR A 42 84.64 27.41 23.04
CA THR A 42 83.88 26.41 23.81
C THR A 42 84.36 26.36 25.27
N PRO A 43 83.52 25.90 26.23
CA PRO A 43 83.86 25.87 27.65
C PRO A 43 85.18 25.15 27.95
N GLN A 44 85.41 24.01 27.29
CA GLN A 44 86.61 23.20 27.50
C GLN A 44 87.89 23.94 27.09
N THR A 45 87.81 24.72 26.02
CA THR A 45 88.96 25.49 25.51
C THR A 45 89.22 26.76 26.35
N CYS A 46 88.21 27.24 27.08
CA CYS A 46 88.35 28.37 28.00
C CYS A 46 89.15 27.99 29.26
N GLU A 47 88.86 26.81 29.84
CA GLU A 47 89.66 26.27 30.96
C GLU A 47 91.13 26.03 30.55
N ASP A 48 91.37 25.52 29.34
CA ASP A 48 92.72 25.26 28.85
C ASP A 48 93.55 26.54 28.62
N LEU A 49 92.90 27.67 28.34
CA LEU A 49 93.53 28.99 28.21
C LEU A 49 93.64 29.75 29.55
N GLY A 50 93.11 29.19 30.64
CA GLY A 50 93.12 29.80 31.97
C GLY A 50 92.09 30.92 32.14
N GLY A 51 90.99 30.90 31.39
CA GLY A 51 89.89 31.86 31.49
C GLY A 51 88.61 31.29 32.09
N GLU A 52 87.65 32.16 32.40
CA GLU A 52 86.30 31.81 32.88
C GLU A 52 85.27 31.93 31.74
N PHE A 53 84.42 30.90 31.58
CA PHE A 53 83.42 30.82 30.52
C PHE A 53 82.08 31.41 30.97
N ALA A 54 81.53 32.39 30.22
CA ALA A 54 80.40 33.21 30.66
C ALA A 54 79.04 32.90 30.01
N GLY A 55 78.92 31.86 29.18
CA GLY A 55 77.65 31.49 28.54
C GLY A 55 77.26 32.38 27.34
N VAL A 56 76.04 32.20 26.83
CA VAL A 56 75.64 32.65 25.48
C VAL A 56 74.96 34.02 25.39
N ASP A 57 74.67 34.70 26.50
CA ASP A 57 74.09 36.05 26.49
C ASP A 57 74.39 36.78 27.80
N LEU A 58 75.60 37.32 27.97
CA LEU A 58 75.88 38.42 28.93
C LEU A 58 77.34 38.90 28.81
N TYR A 59 77.55 40.18 28.50
CA TYR A 59 78.84 40.86 28.69
C TYR A 59 78.95 41.38 30.14
N CYS A 60 80.01 40.95 30.84
CA CYS A 60 80.43 41.39 32.16
C CYS A 60 81.10 42.78 32.11
N TRP A 61 80.74 43.71 33.00
CA TRP A 61 81.63 44.82 33.40
C TRP A 61 81.47 45.23 34.88
N ARG A 62 82.61 45.63 35.46
CA ARG A 62 82.88 46.00 36.85
C ARG A 62 83.57 47.38 36.86
N GLY A 63 82.88 48.43 37.33
CA GLY A 63 83.43 49.68 37.91
C GLY A 63 84.31 50.63 37.08
N ASP A 64 83.73 51.80 36.73
CA ASP A 64 84.26 53.19 36.81
C ASP A 64 85.55 53.67 36.08
N VAL A 65 85.33 54.55 35.07
CA VAL A 65 86.01 55.86 34.74
C VAL A 65 87.10 55.96 33.63
N GLN A 66 86.68 56.63 32.53
CA GLN A 66 87.24 57.70 31.65
C GLN A 66 88.70 57.76 31.13
N CYS A 67 88.86 58.21 29.86
CA CYS A 67 89.48 59.49 29.39
C CYS A 67 89.52 59.52 27.83
N ASP A 68 88.72 60.35 27.13
CA ASP A 68 88.94 61.77 26.70
C ASP A 68 90.04 62.00 25.63
N VAL A 69 89.69 62.44 24.41
CA VAL A 69 89.88 63.84 23.90
C VAL A 69 89.66 64.02 22.38
N GLN A 70 88.62 64.81 22.01
CA GLN A 70 88.54 65.85 20.95
C GLN A 70 87.22 65.88 20.14
N GLY A 71 86.13 66.34 20.79
CA GLY A 71 84.84 66.70 20.18
C GLY A 71 83.65 65.98 20.82
N ARG A 72 82.42 66.52 20.70
CA ARG A 72 81.21 65.92 21.29
C ARG A 72 80.06 65.91 20.30
N CYS A 73 79.33 64.81 20.29
CA CYS A 73 78.09 64.63 19.56
C CYS A 73 76.89 64.99 20.46
N CYS A 74 76.01 65.90 20.03
CA CYS A 74 74.72 66.14 20.69
C CYS A 74 73.62 65.37 19.92
N LEU A 75 72.93 64.44 20.58
CA LEU A 75 71.77 63.70 20.05
C LEU A 75 70.46 64.28 20.61
N PRO A 76 69.34 64.26 19.86
CA PRO A 76 68.00 64.50 20.41
C PRO A 76 67.64 63.37 21.42
N CYS A 77 67.13 63.73 22.61
CA CYS A 77 67.03 62.84 23.79
C CYS A 77 65.91 61.78 23.74
N PRO A 78 66.12 60.59 24.35
CA PRO A 78 65.11 59.84 25.09
C PRO A 78 65.03 60.29 26.56
N MET A 79 63.87 60.06 27.19
CA MET A 79 63.59 60.20 28.63
C MET A 79 64.83 59.95 29.51
N ASP A 80 65.17 60.90 30.38
CA ASP A 80 66.31 60.91 31.35
C ASP A 80 67.60 61.67 31.00
N GLY A 81 67.52 62.79 30.28
CA GLY A 81 68.47 63.91 30.46
C GLY A 81 69.93 63.68 30.03
N VAL A 82 70.26 64.13 28.81
CA VAL A 82 71.61 64.43 28.28
C VAL A 82 72.71 63.38 28.55
N LEU A 83 72.91 62.45 27.62
CA LEU A 83 74.24 61.86 27.41
C LEU A 83 75.01 62.69 26.37
N CYS A 84 75.88 63.59 26.83
CA CYS A 84 77.11 63.85 26.09
C CYS A 84 77.95 62.56 26.15
N ARG A 85 77.95 61.70 25.13
CA ARG A 85 78.99 60.67 25.01
C ARG A 85 80.18 61.22 24.27
N GLU A 86 81.33 61.14 24.93
CA GLU A 86 82.64 61.64 24.49
C GLU A 86 83.37 60.66 23.54
N ASP A 87 82.71 59.56 23.14
CA ASP A 87 83.32 58.42 22.44
C ASP A 87 82.96 58.30 20.94
N PHE A 88 82.19 59.24 20.39
CA PHE A 88 81.92 59.26 18.95
C PHE A 88 82.98 60.06 18.21
N ASP A 89 83.41 59.59 17.04
CA ASP A 89 84.06 60.46 16.06
C ASP A 89 83.01 61.20 15.21
N ALA A 90 83.46 62.11 14.36
CA ALA A 90 82.56 62.95 13.54
C ALA A 90 81.70 62.13 12.56
N ASP A 91 82.17 60.96 12.13
CA ASP A 91 81.48 60.13 11.15
C ASP A 91 80.32 59.36 11.81
N MET A 92 80.53 58.82 13.01
CA MET A 92 79.47 58.14 13.75
C MET A 92 78.37 59.09 14.27
N CYS A 93 78.71 60.34 14.61
CA CYS A 93 77.71 61.32 15.05
C CYS A 93 76.63 61.61 13.99
N SER A 94 77.02 61.62 12.72
CA SER A 94 76.13 61.87 11.60
C SER A 94 75.22 60.67 11.29
N LEU A 95 75.65 59.44 11.64
CA LEU A 95 74.92 58.21 11.38
C LEU A 95 73.69 58.02 12.29
N PHE A 96 73.74 58.57 13.52
CA PHE A 96 72.68 58.49 14.53
C PHE A 96 71.83 59.78 14.64
N GLY A 97 71.90 60.67 13.64
CA GLY A 97 71.10 61.90 13.59
C GLY A 97 71.54 63.01 14.54
N GLY A 98 72.77 62.95 15.06
CA GLY A 98 73.34 63.95 15.97
C GLY A 98 74.10 65.07 15.27
N GLN A 99 74.31 66.19 15.97
CA GLN A 99 75.12 67.31 15.48
C GLN A 99 76.49 67.35 16.16
N TRP A 100 77.56 67.26 15.37
CA TRP A 100 78.94 67.36 15.85
C TRP A 100 79.34 68.83 16.07
N LEU A 101 79.66 69.20 17.32
CA LEU A 101 80.00 70.57 17.68
C LEU A 101 81.43 70.70 18.19
N VAL A 102 82.22 71.51 17.50
CA VAL A 102 83.55 71.92 17.96
C VAL A 102 83.36 73.06 18.97
N ASN A 103 83.62 72.80 20.26
CA ASN A 103 83.66 73.82 21.33
C ASN A 103 82.30 74.35 21.89
N ALA A 104 81.25 73.51 22.07
CA ALA A 104 79.97 73.93 22.67
C ALA A 104 79.33 72.87 23.62
N THR A 105 78.43 73.30 24.53
CA THR A 105 77.66 72.47 25.49
C THR A 105 76.17 72.41 25.09
N CYS A 106 75.55 71.22 25.13
CA CYS A 106 74.10 71.06 24.91
C CYS A 106 73.36 71.51 26.20
N ASP A 107 72.55 72.58 26.15
CA ASP A 107 71.89 73.18 27.32
C ASP A 107 70.38 72.89 27.33
N SER A 108 69.79 72.80 28.53
CA SER A 108 68.48 72.24 28.89
C SER A 108 67.36 73.29 28.99
N ASP A 109 66.17 73.06 28.40
CA ASP A 109 64.88 73.62 28.86
C ASP A 109 63.65 72.98 28.12
N ALA A 110 62.80 72.28 28.91
CA ALA A 110 61.37 71.91 28.78
C ALA A 110 60.81 71.19 27.52
N CYS A 111 60.44 69.91 27.68
CA CYS A 111 59.47 69.17 26.84
C CYS A 111 58.02 69.58 27.16
N PRO A 112 57.09 69.66 26.17
CA PRO A 112 55.65 69.65 26.43
C PRO A 112 55.19 68.26 26.89
N VAL A 113 54.18 68.21 27.76
CA VAL A 113 53.56 66.97 28.27
C VAL A 113 52.80 66.31 27.13
N GLU A 114 53.11 65.06 26.79
CA GLU A 114 52.32 64.28 25.82
C GLU A 114 51.08 63.67 26.50
N PRO A 115 50.00 63.37 25.75
CA PRO A 115 48.79 62.73 26.28
C PRO A 115 49.08 61.35 26.88
N ASP A 116 48.42 61.05 28.00
CA ASP A 116 48.47 59.79 28.76
C ASP A 116 47.07 59.61 29.37
N CYS A 117 46.19 58.95 28.62
CA CYS A 117 44.75 58.90 28.87
C CYS A 117 44.41 57.97 30.04
N ASN A 118 45.10 56.84 30.16
CA ASN A 118 44.96 55.87 31.25
C ASN A 118 45.75 56.28 32.51
N THR A 119 46.54 57.36 32.43
CA THR A 119 47.33 57.98 33.50
C THR A 119 48.38 57.07 34.12
N ASN A 120 48.85 56.08 33.36
CA ASN A 120 49.78 55.07 33.85
C ASN A 120 51.25 55.57 33.87
N GLY A 121 51.50 56.76 33.32
CA GLY A 121 52.79 57.42 33.26
C GLY A 121 53.59 57.14 31.98
N ILE A 122 53.01 56.47 30.99
CA ILE A 122 53.55 56.21 29.66
C ILE A 122 52.68 56.98 28.65
N PRO A 123 53.24 57.79 27.73
CA PRO A 123 52.43 58.47 26.73
C PRO A 123 51.73 57.50 25.78
N ASP A 124 50.48 57.82 25.44
CA ASP A 124 49.58 57.01 24.60
C ASP A 124 50.28 56.45 23.32
N PRO A 125 51.02 57.26 22.51
CA PRO A 125 51.66 56.75 21.30
C PRO A 125 52.79 55.75 21.59
N CYS A 126 53.42 55.83 22.76
CA CYS A 126 54.46 54.89 23.16
C CYS A 126 53.90 53.53 23.58
N GLU A 127 52.63 53.46 24.00
CA GLU A 127 51.99 52.20 24.36
C GLU A 127 51.61 51.40 23.12
N ILE A 128 51.11 52.10 22.10
CA ILE A 128 50.73 51.53 20.80
C ILE A 128 51.99 51.03 20.06
N ASP A 129 53.04 51.86 19.94
CA ASP A 129 54.28 51.49 19.25
C ASP A 129 55.02 50.29 19.89
N ARG A 130 54.80 50.05 21.18
CA ARG A 130 55.39 48.92 21.92
C ARG A 130 54.50 47.67 21.92
N GLY A 131 53.29 47.77 21.37
CA GLY A 131 52.27 46.72 21.41
C GLY A 131 51.80 46.40 22.83
N SER A 132 51.89 47.36 23.76
CA SER A 132 51.33 47.24 25.10
C SER A 132 49.90 47.77 25.21
N ALA A 133 49.41 48.46 24.18
CA ALA A 133 48.02 48.84 23.97
C ALA A 133 47.64 48.69 22.48
N SER A 134 46.37 48.46 22.19
CA SER A 134 45.79 48.39 20.83
C SER A 134 45.23 49.76 20.43
N ASP A 135 45.19 50.05 19.13
CA ASP A 135 44.66 51.28 18.50
C ASP A 135 44.09 50.88 17.13
N CYS A 136 42.82 50.48 17.10
CA CYS A 136 42.16 49.88 15.94
C CYS A 136 41.70 50.92 14.91
N ASP A 137 41.34 52.14 15.33
CA ASP A 137 40.95 53.24 14.45
C ASP A 137 42.16 54.09 13.97
N VAL A 138 43.34 53.81 14.52
CA VAL A 138 44.64 54.44 14.20
C VAL A 138 44.66 55.94 14.52
N ASN A 139 43.90 56.34 15.55
CA ASN A 139 43.80 57.73 15.97
C ASN A 139 44.99 58.16 16.88
N GLY A 140 45.80 57.21 17.35
CA GLY A 140 46.96 57.43 18.21
C GLY A 140 46.65 57.45 19.71
N VAL A 141 45.46 57.00 20.11
CA VAL A 141 44.98 56.81 21.48
C VAL A 141 44.71 55.31 21.68
N PRO A 142 45.09 54.71 22.82
CA PRO A 142 44.72 53.34 23.14
C PRO A 142 43.20 53.10 23.11
N ASP A 143 42.78 51.96 22.56
CA ASP A 143 41.37 51.52 22.49
C ASP A 143 40.65 51.64 23.84
N GLU A 144 41.32 51.30 24.95
CA GLU A 144 40.77 51.39 26.31
C GLU A 144 40.40 52.82 26.78
N CYS A 145 40.79 53.83 26.02
CA CYS A 145 40.51 55.24 26.26
C CYS A 145 39.50 55.83 25.28
N ASP A 146 39.06 55.06 24.28
CA ASP A 146 38.04 55.48 23.32
C ASP A 146 36.63 55.18 23.85
N PRO A 147 35.60 55.88 23.33
CA PRO A 147 34.21 55.62 23.68
C PRO A 147 33.82 54.19 23.28
N ASP A 148 33.08 53.54 24.17
CA ASP A 148 32.49 52.21 24.04
C ASP A 148 31.05 52.35 24.58
N CYS A 149 30.07 52.41 23.68
CA CYS A 149 28.68 52.71 24.02
C CYS A 149 27.89 51.48 24.49
N ASP A 150 28.27 50.27 24.09
CA ASP A 150 27.60 49.03 24.49
C ASP A 150 28.27 48.34 25.70
N GLY A 151 29.53 48.70 25.98
CA GLY A 151 30.33 48.27 27.11
C GLY A 151 31.01 46.91 26.94
N ASP A 152 31.18 46.44 25.70
CA ASP A 152 31.76 45.12 25.40
C ASP A 152 33.30 45.10 25.48
N GLY A 153 33.93 46.28 25.52
CA GLY A 153 35.38 46.48 25.60
C GLY A 153 36.07 46.71 24.25
N PHE A 154 35.34 46.80 23.14
CA PHE A 154 35.79 47.32 21.85
C PHE A 154 35.32 48.77 21.67
N PRO A 155 36.15 49.66 21.08
CA PRO A 155 35.72 51.04 20.86
C PRO A 155 34.72 51.17 19.71
N ASP A 156 33.76 52.09 19.84
CA ASP A 156 32.74 52.41 18.84
C ASP A 156 33.33 52.59 17.43
N ALA A 157 34.49 53.25 17.33
CA ALA A 157 35.15 53.55 16.06
C ALA A 157 35.66 52.31 15.29
N CYS A 158 35.66 51.15 15.95
CA CYS A 158 36.17 49.89 15.44
C CYS A 158 35.07 48.84 15.19
N GLU A 159 33.82 49.25 15.36
CA GLU A 159 32.61 48.45 15.17
C GLU A 159 31.97 48.73 13.80
N LEU A 160 31.03 47.87 13.40
CA LEU A 160 30.34 47.98 12.12
C LEU A 160 29.25 49.06 12.19
N ASP A 161 29.17 49.88 11.15
CA ASP A 161 28.15 50.92 10.92
C ASP A 161 27.64 50.75 9.48
N CYS A 162 26.71 49.82 9.29
CA CYS A 162 26.15 49.47 7.99
C CYS A 162 25.31 50.60 7.40
N ASN A 163 24.56 51.33 8.24
CA ASN A 163 23.70 52.42 7.81
C ASN A 163 24.47 53.75 7.55
N GLN A 164 25.76 53.80 7.91
CA GLN A 164 26.70 54.91 7.73
C GLN A 164 26.25 56.22 8.38
N ASP A 165 25.48 56.16 9.44
CA ASP A 165 25.00 57.34 10.15
C ASP A 165 26.01 57.87 11.18
N GLY A 166 27.11 57.14 11.40
CA GLY A 166 28.21 57.48 12.28
C GLY A 166 28.03 57.01 13.72
N VAL A 167 27.07 56.12 13.98
CA VAL A 167 26.91 55.39 15.26
C VAL A 167 26.98 53.89 14.93
N PRO A 168 27.77 53.08 15.65
CA PRO A 168 27.84 51.64 15.40
C PRO A 168 26.47 50.96 15.55
N ASP A 169 26.23 49.94 14.73
CA ASP A 169 24.94 49.24 14.66
C ASP A 169 24.57 48.62 16.02
N ASP A 170 25.55 48.07 16.76
CA ASP A 170 25.36 47.46 18.09
C ASP A 170 25.02 48.49 19.19
N CYS A 171 25.24 49.78 18.91
CA CYS A 171 24.82 50.90 19.75
C CYS A 171 23.49 51.53 19.32
N GLN A 172 22.84 50.95 18.31
CA GLN A 172 21.54 51.36 17.80
C GLN A 172 20.51 50.24 17.92
N THR A 173 19.24 50.62 17.85
CA THR A 173 18.15 49.65 17.67
C THR A 173 17.76 49.70 16.20
N LEU A 174 18.30 48.79 15.41
CA LEU A 174 17.97 48.62 13.99
C LEU A 174 16.92 47.52 13.82
N GLU A 175 16.12 47.61 12.75
CA GLU A 175 15.11 46.60 12.41
C GLU A 175 15.76 45.46 11.61
N ASP A 176 15.31 44.24 11.91
CA ASP A 176 15.68 42.96 11.29
C ASP A 176 14.33 42.28 11.03
N CYS A 177 13.77 42.53 9.84
CA CYS A 177 12.40 42.17 9.51
C CYS A 177 12.25 40.69 9.13
N ASP A 178 13.33 40.03 8.72
CA ASP A 178 13.34 38.61 8.36
C ASP A 178 13.87 37.70 9.48
N GLU A 179 14.26 38.29 10.62
CA GLU A 179 14.74 37.64 11.84
C GLU A 179 15.99 36.77 11.61
N ASN A 180 16.75 37.03 10.55
CA ASN A 180 17.91 36.21 10.20
C ASN A 180 19.16 36.53 11.04
N GLY A 181 19.08 37.56 11.89
CA GLY A 181 20.14 37.99 12.80
C GLY A 181 21.13 38.98 12.17
N ILE A 182 20.85 39.48 10.97
CA ILE A 182 21.55 40.58 10.29
C ILE A 182 20.55 41.70 10.12
N PHE A 183 20.86 42.91 10.61
CA PHE A 183 19.96 44.05 10.42
C PHE A 183 19.74 44.32 8.92
N ASP A 184 18.51 44.67 8.53
CA ASP A 184 18.12 44.89 7.13
C ASP A 184 19.08 45.88 6.41
N ALA A 185 19.61 46.86 7.15
CA ALA A 185 20.57 47.84 6.64
C ALA A 185 21.94 47.25 6.21
N CYS A 186 22.27 46.04 6.66
CA CYS A 186 23.49 45.30 6.33
C CYS A 186 23.28 44.30 5.17
N GLU A 187 22.07 44.21 4.62
CA GLU A 187 21.70 43.22 3.61
C GLU A 187 21.64 43.78 2.17
N PRO A 188 21.91 42.96 1.14
CA PRO A 188 21.62 43.32 -0.24
C PRO A 188 20.11 43.17 -0.52
N LEU A 189 19.36 44.27 -0.40
CA LEU A 189 17.89 44.29 -0.56
C LEU A 189 17.43 43.84 -1.96
N GLU A 190 16.50 42.88 -2.02
CA GLU A 190 15.51 42.77 -3.09
C GLU A 190 14.48 43.88 -2.83
N ASP A 191 14.50 44.91 -3.68
CA ASP A 191 13.71 46.15 -3.61
C ASP A 191 13.26 46.48 -5.04
N CYS A 192 12.09 45.97 -5.42
CA CYS A 192 11.56 46.01 -6.77
C CYS A 192 10.91 47.36 -7.11
N ASP A 193 10.45 48.11 -6.10
CA ASP A 193 9.83 49.43 -6.29
C ASP A 193 10.82 50.61 -6.08
N GLU A 194 12.08 50.29 -5.77
CA GLU A 194 13.23 51.18 -5.54
C GLU A 194 13.01 52.18 -4.38
N ASN A 195 12.20 51.83 -3.39
CA ASN A 195 11.87 52.73 -2.28
C ASN A 195 12.86 52.67 -1.10
N GLY A 196 13.77 51.69 -1.11
CA GLY A 196 14.82 51.50 -0.11
C GLY A 196 14.42 50.63 1.09
N LEU A 197 13.25 50.00 1.07
CA LEU A 197 12.85 48.91 1.96
C LEU A 197 12.96 47.58 1.18
N SER A 198 13.14 46.46 1.88
CA SER A 198 13.05 45.16 1.19
C SER A 198 11.59 44.87 0.85
N ASP A 199 11.34 44.29 -0.32
CA ASP A 199 10.02 43.83 -0.76
C ASP A 199 9.32 43.00 0.33
N ARG A 200 10.07 42.17 1.07
CA ARG A 200 9.56 41.34 2.18
C ARG A 200 8.98 42.16 3.34
N CYS A 201 9.52 43.35 3.59
CA CYS A 201 9.03 44.26 4.62
C CYS A 201 7.70 44.92 4.21
N GLU A 202 7.35 44.84 2.93
CA GLU A 202 6.21 45.53 2.34
C GLU A 202 5.07 44.59 1.93
N LEU A 203 5.31 43.27 1.92
CA LEU A 203 4.28 42.25 1.70
C LEU A 203 3.04 42.41 2.61
N PRO A 204 3.15 42.78 3.91
CA PRO A 204 1.98 42.91 4.77
C PRO A 204 1.03 44.03 4.31
N GLY A 205 0.00 43.66 3.55
CA GLY A 205 -1.04 44.55 3.02
C GLY A 205 -0.82 45.06 1.60
N ASN A 206 0.25 44.64 0.91
CA ASN A 206 0.53 44.95 -0.51
C ASN A 206 0.87 43.70 -1.35
N ASP A 207 0.43 42.53 -0.87
CA ASP A 207 0.42 41.24 -1.58
C ASP A 207 -1.00 40.66 -1.42
N CYS A 208 -1.92 41.08 -2.30
CA CYS A 208 -3.34 40.74 -2.17
C CYS A 208 -3.65 39.29 -2.53
N ASP A 209 -2.77 38.61 -3.26
CA ASP A 209 -2.95 37.21 -3.65
C ASP A 209 -2.04 36.22 -2.91
N SER A 210 -1.23 36.75 -1.98
CA SER A 210 -0.38 36.04 -1.01
C SER A 210 0.69 35.16 -1.65
N ASN A 211 1.21 35.57 -2.81
CA ASN A 211 2.20 34.78 -3.54
C ASN A 211 3.66 35.11 -3.15
N GLY A 212 3.87 36.06 -2.25
CA GLY A 212 5.18 36.45 -1.75
C GLY A 212 5.91 37.48 -2.61
N THR A 213 5.23 38.11 -3.57
CA THR A 213 5.70 39.24 -4.38
C THR A 213 4.84 40.46 -4.09
N LEU A 214 5.42 41.66 -4.11
CA LEU A 214 4.63 42.88 -4.01
C LEU A 214 3.75 43.04 -5.27
N ASP A 215 2.46 43.33 -5.11
CA ASP A 215 1.50 43.43 -6.22
C ASP A 215 2.01 44.35 -7.35
N GLY A 216 2.59 45.50 -6.97
CA GLY A 216 3.14 46.49 -7.91
C GLY A 216 4.38 46.06 -8.69
N CYS A 217 4.98 44.91 -8.33
CA CYS A 217 6.20 44.37 -8.91
C CYS A 217 5.98 43.13 -9.77
N GLU A 218 4.74 42.65 -9.84
CA GLU A 218 4.38 41.54 -10.68
C GLU A 218 4.23 41.95 -12.16
N PRO A 219 4.60 41.06 -13.11
CA PRO A 219 4.20 41.20 -14.51
C PRO A 219 2.78 40.63 -14.70
N PHE A 220 1.75 41.40 -14.35
CA PHE A 220 0.35 40.94 -14.36
C PHE A 220 -0.48 41.45 -15.55
N THR A 221 -1.65 40.82 -15.70
CA THR A 221 -2.75 41.30 -16.55
C THR A 221 -3.58 42.26 -15.70
N ASP A 222 -3.63 43.51 -16.15
CA ASP A 222 -4.44 44.59 -15.60
C ASP A 222 -5.26 45.15 -16.76
N CYS A 223 -6.42 44.57 -16.95
CA CYS A 223 -7.26 44.88 -18.09
C CYS A 223 -8.00 46.22 -17.91
N ASN A 224 -8.32 46.60 -16.67
CA ASN A 224 -9.02 47.85 -16.35
C ASN A 224 -8.06 49.05 -16.12
N GLN A 225 -6.75 48.79 -16.10
CA GLN A 225 -5.64 49.74 -15.96
C GLN A 225 -5.69 50.53 -14.65
N ASN A 226 -6.02 49.86 -13.54
CA ASN A 226 -6.08 50.49 -12.22
C ASN A 226 -4.83 50.28 -11.36
N ASP A 227 -3.79 49.65 -11.93
CA ASP A 227 -2.51 49.30 -11.29
C ASP A 227 -2.65 48.24 -10.16
N LEU A 228 -3.74 47.47 -10.14
CA LEU A 228 -3.92 46.24 -9.36
C LEU A 228 -4.07 45.04 -10.30
N PRO A 229 -3.58 43.85 -9.92
CA PRO A 229 -3.85 42.64 -10.69
C PRO A 229 -5.35 42.35 -10.79
N ASP A 230 -5.81 41.86 -11.95
CA ASP A 230 -7.21 41.48 -12.18
C ASP A 230 -7.75 40.57 -11.06
N ARG A 231 -6.92 39.63 -10.57
CA ARG A 231 -7.24 38.74 -9.44
C ARG A 231 -7.54 39.50 -8.15
N CYS A 232 -6.82 40.59 -7.90
CA CYS A 232 -7.01 41.44 -6.73
C CYS A 232 -8.23 42.34 -6.85
N ASP A 233 -8.61 42.73 -8.07
CA ASP A 233 -9.87 43.40 -8.32
C ASP A 233 -11.08 42.51 -8.00
N LEU A 234 -10.98 41.22 -8.30
CA LEU A 234 -11.99 40.23 -7.92
C LEU A 234 -12.03 40.00 -6.40
N LEU A 235 -10.87 39.81 -5.75
CA LEU A 235 -10.78 39.61 -4.29
C LEU A 235 -11.28 40.81 -3.49
N SER A 236 -11.04 42.02 -3.99
CA SER A 236 -11.48 43.28 -3.36
C SER A 236 -12.93 43.67 -3.70
N GLY A 237 -13.56 42.98 -4.66
CA GLY A 237 -14.89 43.30 -5.17
C GLY A 237 -14.97 44.63 -5.93
N VAL A 238 -13.84 45.06 -6.50
CA VAL A 238 -13.75 46.26 -7.36
C VAL A 238 -14.25 45.94 -8.77
N SER A 239 -13.95 44.74 -9.25
CA SER A 239 -14.51 44.20 -10.48
C SER A 239 -15.38 42.98 -10.17
N GLU A 240 -16.41 42.80 -10.98
CA GLU A 240 -17.32 41.66 -10.90
C GLU A 240 -16.78 40.54 -11.82
N ASP A 241 -16.93 39.30 -11.37
CA ASP A 241 -16.75 38.09 -12.18
C ASP A 241 -18.02 37.28 -11.96
N CYS A 242 -18.99 37.49 -12.85
CA CYS A 242 -20.32 36.91 -12.74
C CYS A 242 -20.31 35.39 -13.01
N ASN A 243 -19.38 34.92 -13.85
CA ASN A 243 -19.32 33.56 -14.37
C ASN A 243 -18.27 32.70 -13.63
N HIS A 244 -17.55 33.32 -12.69
CA HIS A 244 -16.55 32.75 -11.80
C HIS A 244 -15.35 32.13 -12.53
N ASN A 245 -15.01 32.64 -13.71
CA ASN A 245 -13.88 32.13 -14.52
C ASN A 245 -12.53 32.77 -14.14
N LEU A 246 -12.50 33.63 -13.11
CA LEU A 246 -11.36 34.37 -12.60
C LEU A 246 -10.82 35.44 -13.57
N ILE A 247 -11.65 35.90 -14.51
CA ILE A 247 -11.42 37.04 -15.38
C ILE A 247 -12.50 38.07 -15.08
N PRO A 248 -12.15 39.35 -14.81
CA PRO A 248 -13.16 40.38 -14.62
C PRO A 248 -14.09 40.54 -15.84
N ASP A 249 -15.39 40.69 -15.61
CA ASP A 249 -16.43 40.80 -16.66
C ASP A 249 -16.10 41.86 -17.71
N GLU A 250 -15.52 42.99 -17.28
CA GLU A 250 -15.16 44.11 -18.15
C GLU A 250 -13.98 43.84 -19.10
N CYS A 251 -13.31 42.72 -18.86
CA CYS A 251 -12.10 42.26 -19.55
C CYS A 251 -12.38 41.09 -20.48
N GLU A 252 -13.57 40.53 -20.35
CA GLU A 252 -14.11 39.55 -21.25
C GLU A 252 -14.56 40.20 -22.56
N SER A 253 -14.42 39.44 -23.64
CA SER A 253 -14.95 39.78 -24.95
C SER A 253 -16.16 38.91 -25.30
N ASP A 254 -16.86 38.44 -24.27
CA ASP A 254 -17.96 37.51 -24.40
C ASP A 254 -19.16 38.15 -25.13
N PRO A 255 -19.86 37.37 -25.97
CA PRO A 255 -21.06 37.85 -26.62
C PRO A 255 -22.17 38.10 -25.57
N ASP A 256 -23.06 39.04 -25.89
CA ASP A 256 -24.38 39.19 -25.26
C ASP A 256 -25.36 38.92 -26.40
N CYS A 257 -25.65 37.64 -26.62
CA CYS A 257 -26.37 37.17 -27.79
C CYS A 257 -27.87 37.52 -27.73
N ASN A 258 -28.43 37.64 -26.53
CA ASN A 258 -29.81 38.00 -26.28
C ASN A 258 -30.02 39.54 -26.13
N ASP A 259 -28.94 40.32 -26.26
CA ASP A 259 -28.89 41.80 -26.19
C ASP A 259 -29.47 42.34 -24.86
N ASN A 260 -29.37 41.61 -23.75
CA ASN A 260 -29.98 41.98 -22.47
C ASN A 260 -29.09 42.87 -21.59
N GLY A 261 -27.81 43.04 -21.96
CA GLY A 261 -26.80 43.83 -21.26
C GLY A 261 -26.00 43.07 -20.20
N ILE A 262 -26.14 41.75 -20.13
CA ILE A 262 -25.42 40.79 -19.29
C ILE A 262 -24.67 39.86 -20.26
N LEU A 263 -23.43 39.48 -19.94
CA LEU A 263 -22.65 38.58 -20.82
C LEU A 263 -23.28 37.18 -20.84
N ASP A 264 -23.15 36.46 -21.95
CA ASP A 264 -23.70 35.11 -22.10
C ASP A 264 -23.24 34.18 -20.96
N GLY A 265 -21.94 34.23 -20.59
CA GLY A 265 -21.41 33.48 -19.45
C GLY A 265 -22.01 33.89 -18.09
N CYS A 266 -22.36 35.16 -17.91
CA CYS A 266 -23.08 35.63 -16.72
C CYS A 266 -24.52 35.13 -16.68
N ASP A 267 -25.17 35.05 -17.83
CA ASP A 267 -26.55 34.57 -17.94
C ASP A 267 -26.65 33.07 -17.62
N ILE A 268 -25.65 32.30 -18.05
CA ILE A 268 -25.54 30.87 -17.77
C ILE A 268 -25.26 30.63 -16.28
N SER A 269 -24.25 31.30 -15.72
CA SER A 269 -23.85 31.14 -14.30
C SER A 269 -24.94 31.60 -13.32
N SER A 270 -25.70 32.64 -13.66
CA SER A 270 -26.84 33.09 -12.85
C SER A 270 -28.14 32.31 -13.11
N ALA A 271 -28.10 31.30 -13.98
CA ALA A 271 -29.22 30.48 -14.43
C ALA A 271 -30.41 31.30 -14.98
N THR A 272 -30.15 32.50 -15.50
CA THR A 272 -31.15 33.32 -16.22
C THR A 272 -31.36 32.82 -17.65
N SER A 273 -30.32 32.23 -18.25
CA SER A 273 -30.39 31.54 -19.52
C SER A 273 -29.80 30.12 -19.39
N PRO A 274 -30.50 29.08 -19.87
CA PRO A 274 -29.96 27.72 -19.86
C PRO A 274 -28.91 27.53 -20.96
N ASP A 275 -27.87 26.75 -20.67
CA ASP A 275 -26.92 26.18 -21.63
C ASP A 275 -26.82 24.69 -21.30
N CYS A 276 -27.65 23.88 -21.95
CA CYS A 276 -27.78 22.47 -21.61
C CYS A 276 -26.56 21.64 -22.03
N ASN A 277 -25.84 22.09 -23.06
CA ASN A 277 -24.82 21.32 -23.76
C ASN A 277 -23.42 21.81 -23.40
N THR A 278 -23.36 22.81 -22.50
CA THR A 278 -22.17 23.35 -21.85
C THR A 278 -21.17 23.94 -22.84
N ASN A 279 -21.65 24.43 -23.99
CA ASN A 279 -20.79 24.99 -25.02
C ASN A 279 -20.45 26.48 -24.80
N GLY A 280 -21.01 27.10 -23.75
CA GLY A 280 -20.80 28.50 -23.40
C GLY A 280 -21.68 29.49 -24.17
N ILE A 281 -22.73 29.01 -24.85
CA ILE A 281 -23.71 29.80 -25.57
C ILE A 281 -25.10 29.46 -25.00
N PRO A 282 -25.89 30.45 -24.57
CA PRO A 282 -27.27 30.22 -24.15
C PRO A 282 -28.09 29.48 -25.22
N ASP A 283 -28.89 28.49 -24.80
CA ASP A 283 -29.72 27.65 -25.68
C ASP A 283 -30.58 28.50 -26.64
N GLU A 284 -31.11 29.64 -26.16
CA GLU A 284 -31.94 30.57 -26.95
C GLU A 284 -31.18 31.31 -28.07
N CYS A 285 -29.86 31.31 -28.00
CA CYS A 285 -28.96 31.91 -28.97
C CYS A 285 -28.38 30.89 -29.96
N GLU A 286 -28.64 29.61 -29.73
CA GLU A 286 -28.23 28.55 -30.63
C GLU A 286 -29.21 28.39 -31.80
N LEU A 287 -28.65 28.46 -33.02
CA LEU A 287 -29.38 28.16 -34.26
C LEU A 287 -29.13 26.70 -34.68
N GLY A 288 -29.26 25.78 -33.73
CA GLY A 288 -29.08 24.32 -33.92
C GLY A 288 -30.31 23.62 -34.52
N PRO A 289 -30.23 22.29 -34.74
CA PRO A 289 -31.41 21.46 -34.97
C PRO A 289 -32.37 21.57 -33.78
N ASP A 290 -33.59 22.02 -34.06
CA ASP A 290 -34.73 22.08 -33.13
C ASP A 290 -35.92 21.57 -33.96
N CYS A 291 -36.09 20.25 -33.95
CA CYS A 291 -37.03 19.56 -34.82
C CYS A 291 -38.48 19.68 -34.33
N ASN A 292 -38.69 19.84 -33.02
CA ASN A 292 -40.01 20.04 -32.41
C ASN A 292 -40.44 21.52 -32.36
N GLY A 293 -39.51 22.45 -32.60
CA GLY A 293 -39.73 23.88 -32.75
C GLY A 293 -40.03 24.59 -31.42
N ASN A 294 -39.55 24.06 -30.30
CA ASN A 294 -39.81 24.58 -28.96
C ASN A 294 -38.82 25.70 -28.56
N GLY A 295 -37.77 25.95 -29.34
CA GLY A 295 -36.73 26.94 -29.07
C GLY A 295 -35.60 26.44 -28.14
N ILE A 296 -35.56 25.13 -27.87
CA ILE A 296 -34.52 24.40 -27.15
C ILE A 296 -33.85 23.48 -28.20
N PRO A 297 -32.52 23.44 -28.29
CA PRO A 297 -31.85 22.53 -29.23
C PRO A 297 -32.19 21.06 -28.97
N ASP A 298 -32.24 20.23 -30.01
CA ASP A 298 -32.55 18.79 -29.92
C ASP A 298 -31.66 18.05 -28.88
N VAL A 299 -30.39 18.45 -28.80
CA VAL A 299 -29.42 17.92 -27.81
C VAL A 299 -29.81 18.24 -26.36
N CYS A 300 -30.48 19.37 -26.15
CA CYS A 300 -30.97 19.82 -24.86
C CYS A 300 -32.27 19.14 -24.45
N ASP A 301 -33.15 18.90 -25.42
CA ASP A 301 -34.36 18.14 -25.17
C ASP A 301 -34.03 16.70 -24.70
N LEU A 302 -32.97 16.11 -25.23
CA LEU A 302 -32.44 14.80 -24.78
C LEU A 302 -31.75 14.89 -23.40
N ALA A 303 -30.89 15.89 -23.18
CA ALA A 303 -30.14 16.05 -21.93
C ALA A 303 -31.04 16.37 -20.72
N GLN A 304 -32.14 17.10 -20.92
CA GLN A 304 -33.08 17.47 -19.86
C GLN A 304 -34.18 16.41 -19.62
N GLY A 305 -34.14 15.28 -20.36
CA GLY A 305 -35.15 14.21 -20.27
C GLY A 305 -36.53 14.61 -20.78
N GLY A 306 -36.61 15.68 -21.59
CA GLY A 306 -37.84 16.13 -22.24
C GLY A 306 -38.21 15.28 -23.46
N SER A 307 -37.20 14.70 -24.11
CA SER A 307 -37.31 13.83 -25.27
C SER A 307 -36.50 12.55 -25.09
N ILE A 308 -36.91 11.48 -25.76
CA ILE A 308 -36.30 10.14 -25.70
C ILE A 308 -35.45 9.96 -26.97
N ASP A 309 -34.31 9.28 -26.87
CA ASP A 309 -33.46 8.85 -27.99
C ASP A 309 -33.07 7.38 -27.78
N CYS A 310 -33.92 6.49 -28.27
CA CYS A 310 -33.77 5.05 -28.02
C CYS A 310 -32.72 4.38 -28.92
N ASN A 311 -32.35 4.99 -30.05
CA ASN A 311 -31.33 4.46 -30.97
C ASN A 311 -29.95 5.14 -30.78
N LEU A 312 -29.86 6.09 -29.85
CA LEU A 312 -28.66 6.84 -29.45
C LEU A 312 -28.00 7.61 -30.60
N ASN A 313 -28.80 8.09 -31.55
CA ASN A 313 -28.29 8.80 -32.71
C ASN A 313 -28.24 10.34 -32.54
N SER A 314 -28.59 10.82 -31.35
CA SER A 314 -28.65 12.23 -30.96
C SER A 314 -29.73 13.04 -31.68
N VAL A 315 -30.81 12.38 -32.11
CA VAL A 315 -32.04 12.98 -32.62
C VAL A 315 -33.19 12.50 -31.74
N PRO A 316 -34.04 13.40 -31.20
CA PRO A 316 -35.26 13.01 -30.51
C PRO A 316 -36.12 12.05 -31.31
N ASP A 317 -36.59 10.99 -30.66
CA ASP A 317 -37.45 9.94 -31.20
C ASP A 317 -38.67 10.52 -31.94
N GLU A 318 -39.30 11.56 -31.40
CA GLU A 318 -40.45 12.24 -32.01
C GLU A 318 -40.15 12.89 -33.37
N CYS A 319 -38.87 13.00 -33.73
CA CYS A 319 -38.38 13.54 -34.99
C CYS A 319 -37.95 12.46 -35.99
N GLU A 320 -38.13 11.19 -35.63
CA GLU A 320 -37.80 10.03 -36.42
C GLU A 320 -39.04 9.38 -37.06
N PRO A 321 -38.86 8.52 -38.07
CA PRO A 321 -39.97 7.76 -38.65
C PRO A 321 -40.55 6.78 -37.63
N ASP A 322 -41.86 6.87 -37.45
CA ASP A 322 -42.69 5.98 -36.62
C ASP A 322 -43.88 5.52 -37.50
N CYS A 323 -43.87 4.24 -37.88
CA CYS A 323 -44.80 3.64 -38.83
C CYS A 323 -46.13 3.22 -38.20
N ASP A 324 -46.16 2.96 -36.90
CA ASP A 324 -47.35 2.50 -36.17
C ASP A 324 -48.05 3.63 -35.36
N GLN A 325 -47.35 4.76 -35.20
CA GLN A 325 -47.73 6.01 -34.52
C GLN A 325 -47.88 5.90 -33.01
N ASP A 326 -47.14 5.00 -32.37
CA ASP A 326 -47.16 4.82 -30.92
C ASP A 326 -46.26 5.81 -30.16
N GLY A 327 -45.39 6.53 -30.86
CA GLY A 327 -44.44 7.51 -30.31
C GLY A 327 -43.03 6.96 -30.10
N ILE A 328 -42.74 5.72 -30.53
CA ILE A 328 -41.42 5.10 -30.57
C ILE A 328 -40.98 5.01 -32.05
N PRO A 329 -39.74 5.38 -32.41
CA PRO A 329 -39.25 5.28 -33.78
C PRO A 329 -39.10 3.83 -34.24
N ASP A 330 -39.30 3.58 -35.54
CA ASP A 330 -39.15 2.26 -36.18
C ASP A 330 -37.80 1.59 -35.82
N THR A 331 -36.74 2.37 -35.64
CA THR A 331 -35.39 1.84 -35.32
C THR A 331 -35.24 1.30 -33.90
N CYS A 332 -36.18 1.59 -33.03
CA CYS A 332 -36.17 1.20 -31.62
C CYS A 332 -37.23 0.16 -31.28
N GLU A 333 -38.10 -0.13 -32.24
CA GLU A 333 -39.09 -1.18 -32.14
C GLU A 333 -38.46 -2.55 -32.41
N GLN A 334 -39.10 -3.60 -31.90
CA GLN A 334 -38.58 -4.95 -32.04
C GLN A 334 -38.76 -5.45 -33.48
N ASP A 335 -37.69 -6.05 -34.02
CA ASP A 335 -37.68 -6.80 -35.29
C ASP A 335 -37.08 -8.19 -35.01
N CYS A 336 -37.87 -9.05 -34.38
CA CYS A 336 -37.44 -10.39 -33.99
C CYS A 336 -37.15 -11.28 -35.20
N ASN A 337 -37.85 -11.03 -36.32
CA ASN A 337 -37.71 -11.82 -37.54
C ASN A 337 -36.52 -11.35 -38.43
N GLN A 338 -35.89 -10.22 -38.07
CA GLN A 338 -34.70 -9.62 -38.67
C GLN A 338 -34.84 -9.30 -40.16
N ASP A 339 -36.04 -8.99 -40.63
CA ASP A 339 -36.28 -8.65 -42.04
C ASP A 339 -36.11 -7.15 -42.35
N GLY A 340 -35.85 -6.34 -41.32
CA GLY A 340 -35.58 -4.91 -41.40
C GLY A 340 -36.84 -4.05 -41.33
N ALA A 341 -37.99 -4.61 -40.96
CA ALA A 341 -39.20 -3.87 -40.62
C ALA A 341 -39.67 -4.27 -39.20
N PRO A 342 -40.03 -3.31 -38.33
CA PRO A 342 -40.54 -3.62 -37.00
C PRO A 342 -41.76 -4.53 -37.02
N ASP A 343 -41.83 -5.44 -36.06
CA ASP A 343 -42.87 -6.45 -35.97
C ASP A 343 -44.28 -5.82 -35.83
N ASP A 344 -44.40 -4.70 -35.13
CA ASP A 344 -45.66 -3.93 -34.95
C ASP A 344 -46.15 -3.26 -36.25
N CYS A 345 -45.24 -3.07 -37.21
CA CYS A 345 -45.56 -2.64 -38.57
C CYS A 345 -45.86 -3.81 -39.53
N GLN A 346 -45.87 -5.05 -39.02
CA GLN A 346 -46.12 -6.28 -39.75
C GLN A 346 -47.30 -7.08 -39.18
N ILE A 347 -47.78 -8.07 -39.95
CA ILE A 347 -48.75 -9.05 -39.47
C ILE A 347 -48.03 -10.39 -39.45
N LEU A 348 -47.69 -10.86 -38.26
CA LEU A 348 -46.95 -12.10 -38.02
C LEU A 348 -47.87 -13.18 -37.41
N ASP A 349 -47.47 -14.43 -37.54
CA ASP A 349 -48.21 -15.57 -37.00
C ASP A 349 -48.00 -15.63 -35.46
N ASP A 350 -49.11 -15.78 -34.71
CA ASP A 350 -49.18 -15.85 -33.24
C ASP A 350 -50.22 -16.93 -32.90
N CYS A 351 -49.74 -18.14 -32.59
CA CYS A 351 -50.56 -19.33 -32.48
C CYS A 351 -51.37 -19.36 -31.17
N ASP A 352 -50.86 -18.75 -30.10
CA ASP A 352 -51.48 -18.72 -28.77
C ASP A 352 -52.30 -17.43 -28.50
N GLN A 353 -52.24 -16.48 -29.43
CA GLN A 353 -52.98 -15.20 -29.45
C GLN A 353 -52.64 -14.31 -28.26
N ASN A 354 -51.42 -14.42 -27.73
CA ASN A 354 -50.97 -13.59 -26.63
C ASN A 354 -50.49 -12.20 -27.07
N GLY A 355 -50.40 -11.96 -28.39
CA GLY A 355 -49.99 -10.70 -28.98
C GLY A 355 -48.49 -10.59 -29.27
N ILE A 356 -47.73 -11.66 -29.07
CA ILE A 356 -46.31 -11.77 -29.40
C ILE A 356 -46.18 -12.74 -30.59
N PRO A 357 -45.50 -12.37 -31.69
CA PRO A 357 -45.26 -13.28 -32.81
C PRO A 357 -44.55 -14.57 -32.37
N ASP A 358 -44.91 -15.71 -32.96
CA ASP A 358 -44.31 -17.02 -32.63
C ASP A 358 -42.77 -16.99 -32.75
N ALA A 359 -42.22 -16.20 -33.68
CA ALA A 359 -40.78 -16.02 -33.89
C ALA A 359 -40.07 -15.18 -32.80
N CYS A 360 -40.82 -14.39 -32.03
CA CYS A 360 -40.32 -13.60 -30.89
C CYS A 360 -40.38 -14.38 -29.57
N GLU A 361 -41.06 -15.53 -29.54
CA GLU A 361 -41.22 -16.29 -28.32
C GLU A 361 -40.07 -17.28 -28.09
N PRO A 362 -39.46 -17.33 -26.90
CA PRO A 362 -38.56 -18.41 -26.54
C PRO A 362 -39.39 -19.68 -26.31
N SER A 363 -39.59 -20.48 -27.35
CA SER A 363 -40.32 -21.73 -27.25
C SER A 363 -39.38 -22.93 -27.13
N ASN A 364 -39.75 -23.87 -26.25
CA ASN A 364 -39.32 -25.25 -26.40
C ASN A 364 -39.85 -25.76 -27.75
N ASP A 365 -38.91 -26.15 -28.60
CA ASP A 365 -39.15 -26.83 -29.86
C ASP A 365 -38.31 -28.11 -29.80
N CYS A 366 -38.90 -29.14 -29.20
CA CYS A 366 -38.21 -30.39 -28.92
C CYS A 366 -37.88 -31.18 -30.20
N ASN A 367 -38.58 -30.91 -31.31
CA ASN A 367 -38.40 -31.58 -32.59
C ASN A 367 -37.63 -30.74 -33.64
N LEU A 368 -37.26 -29.50 -33.29
CA LEU A 368 -36.45 -28.54 -34.06
C LEU A 368 -37.07 -28.19 -35.42
N ASN A 369 -38.39 -28.05 -35.50
CA ASN A 369 -39.11 -27.74 -36.73
C ASN A 369 -39.45 -26.25 -36.91
N GLU A 370 -38.97 -25.38 -36.01
CA GLU A 370 -39.22 -23.93 -35.95
C GLU A 370 -40.68 -23.57 -35.66
N VAL A 371 -41.46 -24.51 -35.10
CA VAL A 371 -42.81 -24.31 -34.57
C VAL A 371 -42.79 -24.63 -33.07
N PRO A 372 -43.26 -23.73 -32.19
CA PRO A 372 -43.34 -24.01 -30.76
C PRO A 372 -44.12 -25.29 -30.44
N ASP A 373 -43.62 -26.12 -29.52
CA ASP A 373 -44.26 -27.40 -29.11
C ASP A 373 -45.75 -27.23 -28.76
N ARG A 374 -46.08 -26.08 -28.14
CA ARG A 374 -47.45 -25.71 -27.74
C ARG A 374 -48.42 -25.60 -28.92
N CYS A 375 -47.92 -25.26 -30.10
CA CYS A 375 -48.71 -25.16 -31.32
C CYS A 375 -48.97 -26.54 -31.95
N GLU A 376 -48.37 -27.63 -31.42
CA GLU A 376 -48.46 -29.00 -31.95
C GLU A 376 -49.33 -29.95 -31.11
N LEU A 377 -49.91 -29.48 -30.00
CA LEU A 377 -50.60 -30.31 -29.00
C LEU A 377 -51.96 -30.89 -29.45
N SER A 378 -52.60 -30.33 -30.48
CA SER A 378 -54.01 -30.64 -30.78
C SER A 378 -54.30 -32.06 -31.27
N GLU A 379 -53.28 -32.83 -31.68
CA GLU A 379 -53.40 -34.24 -32.09
C GLU A 379 -52.36 -35.20 -31.47
N ASN A 380 -51.42 -34.71 -30.66
CA ASN A 380 -50.23 -35.47 -30.20
C ASN A 380 -49.98 -35.33 -28.68
N ASP A 381 -51.00 -35.28 -27.81
CA ASP A 381 -50.83 -35.30 -26.35
C ASP A 381 -51.89 -36.23 -25.72
N CYS A 382 -51.59 -37.52 -25.67
CA CYS A 382 -52.55 -38.55 -25.25
C CYS A 382 -52.71 -38.66 -23.73
N ASN A 383 -51.72 -38.24 -22.95
CA ASN A 383 -51.77 -38.25 -21.48
C ASN A 383 -52.23 -36.90 -20.89
N GLY A 384 -52.34 -35.86 -21.72
CA GLY A 384 -52.89 -34.54 -21.38
C GLY A 384 -51.94 -33.68 -20.56
N ASN A 385 -50.63 -33.93 -20.64
CA ASN A 385 -49.62 -33.21 -19.85
C ASN A 385 -49.10 -31.95 -20.55
N HIS A 386 -49.63 -31.61 -21.73
CA HIS A 386 -49.27 -30.45 -22.54
C HIS A 386 -47.84 -30.50 -23.08
N ILE A 387 -47.30 -31.71 -23.29
CA ILE A 387 -46.06 -31.99 -24.00
C ILE A 387 -46.41 -32.91 -25.18
N PRO A 388 -45.90 -32.67 -26.40
CA PRO A 388 -46.13 -33.60 -27.50
C PRO A 388 -45.62 -35.02 -27.16
N ASP A 389 -46.41 -36.06 -27.45
CA ASP A 389 -46.15 -37.48 -27.16
C ASP A 389 -44.78 -37.95 -27.70
N GLU A 390 -44.34 -37.41 -28.84
CA GLU A 390 -43.03 -37.71 -29.43
C GLU A 390 -41.85 -37.18 -28.58
N CYS A 391 -42.12 -36.20 -27.73
CA CYS A 391 -41.19 -35.58 -26.79
C CYS A 391 -41.39 -36.05 -25.35
N ASP A 392 -42.42 -36.87 -25.08
CA ASP A 392 -42.79 -37.38 -23.76
C ASP A 392 -42.76 -38.92 -23.68
N LEU A 393 -41.75 -39.54 -24.29
CA LEU A 393 -41.60 -41.00 -24.36
C LEU A 393 -41.20 -41.68 -23.04
N ASN A 394 -41.21 -40.98 -21.90
CA ASN A 394 -40.73 -41.52 -20.64
C ASN A 394 -41.67 -41.13 -19.48
N PRO A 395 -42.28 -42.09 -18.76
CA PRO A 395 -41.98 -43.52 -18.77
C PRO A 395 -42.67 -44.29 -19.91
N ASP A 396 -41.90 -45.08 -20.67
CA ASP A 396 -42.34 -46.13 -21.61
C ASP A 396 -41.60 -47.42 -21.20
N CYS A 397 -42.10 -48.06 -20.16
CA CYS A 397 -41.43 -49.19 -19.54
C CYS A 397 -41.46 -50.45 -20.42
N ASN A 398 -42.49 -50.61 -21.25
CA ASN A 398 -42.63 -51.74 -22.17
C ASN A 398 -41.92 -51.51 -23.53
N GLN A 399 -41.33 -50.32 -23.72
CA GLN A 399 -40.54 -49.89 -24.88
C GLN A 399 -41.29 -50.00 -26.20
N ASN A 400 -42.60 -49.75 -26.20
CA ASN A 400 -43.43 -49.89 -27.39
C ASN A 400 -43.51 -48.60 -28.22
N GLY A 401 -42.93 -47.49 -27.73
CA GLY A 401 -42.94 -46.18 -28.37
C GLY A 401 -44.20 -45.36 -28.07
N VAL A 402 -44.95 -45.72 -27.02
CA VAL A 402 -46.12 -45.03 -26.49
C VAL A 402 -45.92 -44.86 -24.98
N PRO A 403 -46.15 -43.67 -24.40
CA PRO A 403 -45.96 -43.47 -22.97
C PRO A 403 -46.92 -44.34 -22.13
N ASP A 404 -46.47 -44.82 -20.97
CA ASP A 404 -47.20 -45.75 -20.09
C ASP A 404 -48.60 -45.23 -19.71
N GLY A 405 -48.72 -43.92 -19.48
CA GLY A 405 -49.99 -43.27 -19.19
C GLY A 405 -51.01 -43.39 -20.33
N CYS A 406 -50.54 -43.40 -21.58
CA CYS A 406 -51.38 -43.62 -22.76
C CYS A 406 -51.72 -45.10 -22.96
N ASP A 407 -50.83 -46.01 -22.56
CA ASP A 407 -51.13 -47.45 -22.54
C ASP A 407 -52.25 -47.78 -21.53
N LEU A 408 -52.21 -47.20 -20.33
CA LEU A 408 -53.27 -47.33 -19.33
C LEU A 408 -54.58 -46.70 -19.78
N ALA A 409 -54.53 -45.50 -20.39
CA ALA A 409 -55.72 -44.80 -20.88
C ALA A 409 -56.41 -45.53 -22.05
N SER A 410 -55.62 -46.18 -22.92
CA SER A 410 -56.15 -46.95 -24.05
C SER A 410 -56.59 -48.37 -23.66
N GLY A 411 -56.13 -48.86 -22.50
CA GLY A 411 -56.40 -50.20 -21.96
C GLY A 411 -55.54 -51.30 -22.57
N SER A 412 -54.37 -50.97 -23.14
CA SER A 412 -53.37 -51.93 -23.62
C SER A 412 -52.62 -52.60 -22.46
N SER A 413 -52.44 -51.92 -21.33
CA SER A 413 -51.83 -52.45 -20.10
C SER A 413 -52.80 -52.40 -18.89
N GLN A 414 -52.54 -53.21 -17.86
CA GLN A 414 -53.38 -53.32 -16.64
C GLN A 414 -52.72 -52.64 -15.44
N ASP A 415 -53.53 -52.16 -14.49
CA ASP A 415 -53.13 -51.55 -13.21
C ASP A 415 -54.13 -52.02 -12.14
N CYS A 416 -53.78 -53.08 -11.41
CA CYS A 416 -54.68 -53.74 -10.45
C CYS A 416 -54.72 -53.03 -9.08
N ASP A 417 -53.65 -52.34 -8.70
CA ASP A 417 -53.53 -51.64 -7.42
C ASP A 417 -53.88 -50.13 -7.49
N HIS A 418 -54.10 -49.63 -8.71
CA HIS A 418 -54.51 -48.28 -9.10
C HIS A 418 -53.44 -47.20 -8.82
N ASN A 419 -52.16 -47.57 -8.91
CA ASN A 419 -51.05 -46.66 -8.67
C ASN A 419 -50.59 -45.87 -9.90
N GLN A 420 -51.22 -46.08 -11.07
CA GLN A 420 -50.93 -45.44 -12.37
C GLN A 420 -49.60 -45.88 -13.02
N ILE A 421 -49.05 -47.02 -12.62
CA ILE A 421 -47.96 -47.72 -13.27
C ILE A 421 -48.53 -49.02 -13.84
N PRO A 422 -48.20 -49.42 -15.08
CA PRO A 422 -48.60 -50.73 -15.59
C PRO A 422 -48.08 -51.87 -14.69
N ASP A 423 -48.95 -52.84 -14.35
CA ASP A 423 -48.62 -53.98 -13.49
C ASP A 423 -47.35 -54.73 -13.97
N GLU A 424 -47.15 -54.81 -15.29
CA GLU A 424 -46.00 -55.47 -15.92
C GLU A 424 -44.66 -54.72 -15.71
N CYS A 425 -44.74 -53.48 -15.26
CA CYS A 425 -43.61 -52.59 -15.00
C CYS A 425 -43.32 -52.43 -13.51
N GLU A 426 -44.15 -53.01 -12.66
CA GLU A 426 -43.92 -53.08 -11.23
C GLU A 426 -43.01 -54.25 -10.88
N LEU A 427 -41.80 -53.92 -10.40
CA LEU A 427 -40.91 -54.89 -9.76
C LEU A 427 -41.31 -55.05 -8.28
N GLY A 428 -42.53 -55.53 -8.04
CA GLY A 428 -43.04 -55.89 -6.71
C GLY A 428 -42.69 -57.33 -6.32
N PRO A 429 -42.92 -57.73 -5.04
CA PRO A 429 -42.85 -59.14 -4.65
C PRO A 429 -43.86 -59.95 -5.47
N ASP A 430 -43.35 -60.85 -6.28
CA ASP A 430 -44.08 -61.88 -7.01
C ASP A 430 -43.38 -63.21 -6.72
N CYS A 431 -43.72 -63.78 -5.58
CA CYS A 431 -43.03 -64.95 -5.06
C CYS A 431 -43.37 -66.22 -5.83
N ASN A 432 -44.56 -66.28 -6.46
CA ASN A 432 -44.98 -67.41 -7.28
C ASN A 432 -44.55 -67.28 -8.76
N GLN A 433 -43.94 -66.13 -9.13
CA GLN A 433 -43.31 -65.82 -10.41
C GLN A 433 -44.29 -65.88 -11.60
N ASN A 434 -45.52 -65.42 -11.41
CA ASN A 434 -46.55 -65.41 -12.45
C ASN A 434 -46.68 -64.08 -13.19
N ASN A 435 -45.81 -63.10 -12.88
CA ASN A 435 -45.78 -61.71 -13.33
C ASN A 435 -47.03 -60.90 -12.92
N ILE A 436 -47.64 -61.24 -11.80
CA ILE A 436 -48.70 -60.48 -11.13
C ILE A 436 -48.23 -60.26 -9.69
N PRO A 437 -48.23 -59.02 -9.16
CA PRO A 437 -47.81 -58.78 -7.79
C PRO A 437 -48.62 -59.60 -6.76
N ASP A 438 -47.97 -60.12 -5.71
CA ASP A 438 -48.56 -61.04 -4.71
C ASP A 438 -49.87 -60.50 -4.09
N ARG A 439 -49.94 -59.18 -3.88
CA ARG A 439 -51.13 -58.49 -3.34
C ARG A 439 -52.34 -58.59 -4.28
N CYS A 440 -52.10 -58.56 -5.58
CA CYS A 440 -53.13 -58.75 -6.59
C CYS A 440 -53.58 -60.22 -6.67
N ASP A 441 -52.70 -61.18 -6.37
CA ASP A 441 -53.07 -62.60 -6.23
C ASP A 441 -53.99 -62.86 -5.02
N ILE A 442 -53.70 -62.27 -3.86
CA ILE A 442 -54.57 -62.38 -2.67
C ILE A 442 -55.94 -61.73 -2.93
N THR A 443 -55.95 -60.54 -3.55
CA THR A 443 -57.18 -59.79 -3.84
C THR A 443 -58.07 -60.53 -4.85
N ASN A 444 -57.45 -61.19 -5.85
CA ASN A 444 -58.13 -62.01 -6.85
C ASN A 444 -58.45 -63.44 -6.37
N ARG A 445 -58.02 -63.81 -5.16
CA ARG A 445 -58.18 -65.13 -4.52
C ARG A 445 -57.52 -66.28 -5.28
N THR A 446 -56.41 -66.00 -5.94
CA THR A 446 -55.56 -66.99 -6.59
C THR A 446 -54.57 -67.63 -5.60
N SER A 447 -54.20 -66.93 -4.52
CA SER A 447 -53.42 -67.47 -3.37
C SER A 447 -54.10 -67.23 -2.00
N MET A 448 -53.70 -67.97 -0.95
CA MET A 448 -54.24 -67.91 0.43
C MET A 448 -53.29 -67.21 1.40
N ASP A 449 -53.84 -66.61 2.47
CA ASP A 449 -53.13 -65.91 3.55
C ASP A 449 -53.88 -66.22 4.88
N CYS A 450 -53.37 -67.16 5.68
CA CYS A 450 -54.01 -67.68 6.90
C CYS A 450 -53.85 -66.74 8.11
N ASP A 451 -52.82 -65.88 8.12
CA ASP A 451 -52.54 -64.97 9.24
C ASP A 451 -52.82 -63.48 8.94
N ASN A 452 -53.33 -63.18 7.73
CA ASN A 452 -53.75 -61.87 7.22
C ASN A 452 -52.62 -60.82 7.18
N ASN A 453 -51.39 -61.24 6.93
CA ASN A 453 -50.24 -60.32 6.89
C ASN A 453 -49.95 -59.77 5.48
N THR A 454 -50.77 -60.12 4.47
CA THR A 454 -50.68 -59.69 3.07
C THR A 454 -49.54 -60.30 2.25
N VAL A 455 -48.88 -61.35 2.76
CA VAL A 455 -48.00 -62.25 2.02
C VAL A 455 -48.73 -63.58 1.79
N PRO A 456 -48.65 -64.21 0.60
CA PRO A 456 -49.23 -65.53 0.41
C PRO A 456 -48.58 -66.59 1.31
N ASP A 457 -49.38 -67.51 1.88
CA ASP A 457 -48.89 -68.58 2.78
C ASP A 457 -47.74 -69.39 2.15
N GLU A 458 -47.80 -69.63 0.84
CA GLU A 458 -46.78 -70.38 0.07
C GLU A 458 -45.43 -69.64 -0.03
N CYS A 459 -45.41 -68.36 0.35
CA CYS A 459 -44.26 -67.46 0.28
C CYS A 459 -43.72 -67.08 1.66
N GLU A 460 -44.39 -67.55 2.72
CA GLU A 460 -43.92 -67.43 4.08
C GLU A 460 -43.01 -68.59 4.45
N LEU A 461 -41.71 -68.31 4.53
CA LEU A 461 -40.73 -69.24 5.10
C LEU A 461 -40.82 -69.20 6.63
N GLY A 462 -41.95 -69.68 7.16
CA GLY A 462 -42.09 -70.01 8.57
C GLY A 462 -41.46 -71.37 8.89
N PRO A 463 -41.32 -71.73 10.18
CA PRO A 463 -41.04 -73.11 10.56
C PRO A 463 -42.10 -74.00 9.91
N ASP A 464 -41.65 -74.90 9.04
CA ASP A 464 -42.44 -75.94 8.38
C ASP A 464 -41.61 -77.21 8.52
N CYS A 465 -41.72 -77.79 9.70
CA CYS A 465 -40.81 -78.84 10.12
C CYS A 465 -41.10 -80.17 9.39
N ASN A 466 -42.28 -80.31 8.79
CA ASN A 466 -42.66 -81.47 7.96
C ASN A 466 -42.53 -81.23 6.44
N GLN A 467 -42.16 -80.01 6.03
CA GLN A 467 -41.85 -79.58 4.66
C GLN A 467 -43.01 -79.68 3.66
N ASN A 468 -44.24 -79.40 4.12
CA ASN A 468 -45.43 -79.46 3.27
C ASN A 468 -45.84 -78.10 2.65
N GLN A 469 -45.05 -77.06 2.88
CA GLN A 469 -45.22 -75.67 2.46
C GLN A 469 -46.41 -74.95 3.10
N ILE A 470 -46.85 -75.42 4.27
CA ILE A 470 -47.79 -74.73 5.15
C ILE A 470 -47.04 -74.45 6.47
N PRO A 471 -46.98 -73.20 6.96
CA PRO A 471 -46.30 -72.90 8.21
C PRO A 471 -46.91 -73.68 9.40
N ASP A 472 -46.06 -74.21 10.28
CA ASP A 472 -46.42 -75.07 11.43
C ASP A 472 -47.57 -74.47 12.28
N ARG A 473 -47.58 -73.13 12.42
CA ARG A 473 -48.60 -72.36 13.17
C ARG A 473 -50.02 -72.56 12.63
N CYS A 474 -50.16 -72.81 11.33
CA CYS A 474 -51.44 -73.06 10.68
C CYS A 474 -51.85 -74.56 10.78
N GLU A 475 -51.03 -75.41 11.43
CA GLU A 475 -51.26 -76.85 11.65
C GLU A 475 -51.52 -77.27 13.13
N LEU A 476 -51.31 -76.35 14.09
CA LEU A 476 -51.33 -76.63 15.55
C LEU A 476 -52.66 -77.10 16.15
N THR A 477 -53.79 -76.96 15.45
CA THR A 477 -55.10 -77.27 16.05
C THR A 477 -55.47 -78.75 16.10
N GLU A 478 -54.73 -79.64 15.41
CA GLU A 478 -55.02 -81.09 15.40
C GLU A 478 -53.79 -82.02 15.66
N ASN A 479 -52.55 -81.51 15.75
CA ASN A 479 -51.32 -82.33 15.68
C ASN A 479 -50.19 -81.99 16.70
N ASP A 480 -50.53 -81.48 17.89
CA ASP A 480 -49.62 -81.25 19.03
C ASP A 480 -50.17 -81.97 20.27
N CYS A 481 -49.73 -83.20 20.53
CA CYS A 481 -50.36 -84.07 21.52
C CYS A 481 -49.89 -83.81 22.96
N ASN A 482 -48.70 -83.21 23.15
CA ASN A 482 -48.17 -82.83 24.46
C ASN A 482 -48.46 -81.34 24.80
N ASN A 483 -49.09 -80.59 23.89
CA ASN A 483 -49.50 -79.18 23.99
C ASN A 483 -48.32 -78.24 24.29
N ASN A 484 -47.13 -78.54 23.76
CA ASN A 484 -45.93 -77.72 23.96
C ASN A 484 -45.77 -76.61 22.90
N GLY A 485 -46.63 -76.58 21.87
CA GLY A 485 -46.59 -75.62 20.78
C GLY A 485 -45.73 -76.03 19.59
N VAL A 486 -45.29 -77.29 19.53
CA VAL A 486 -44.54 -77.89 18.40
C VAL A 486 -45.34 -79.08 17.84
N PRO A 487 -45.53 -79.21 16.52
CA PRO A 487 -46.20 -80.37 15.95
C PRO A 487 -45.47 -81.69 16.27
N ASP A 488 -46.22 -82.77 16.54
CA ASP A 488 -45.68 -84.06 16.98
C ASP A 488 -44.65 -84.68 16.02
N ASP A 489 -44.80 -84.46 14.70
CA ASP A 489 -43.89 -84.97 13.67
C ASP A 489 -42.51 -84.26 13.67
N CYS A 490 -42.35 -83.26 14.55
CA CYS A 490 -41.21 -82.36 14.64
C CYS A 490 -40.62 -82.27 16.05
N ASP A 491 -41.08 -83.11 16.97
CA ASP A 491 -40.57 -83.21 18.34
C ASP A 491 -39.66 -84.45 18.51
N SER A 492 -38.39 -84.23 18.86
CA SER A 492 -37.35 -85.27 19.00
C SER A 492 -37.21 -85.87 20.42
N ASP A 493 -38.01 -85.40 21.38
CA ASP A 493 -38.21 -86.02 22.71
C ASP A 493 -39.73 -86.11 22.94
N CYS A 494 -40.38 -86.80 22.01
CA CYS A 494 -41.83 -86.83 21.92
C CYS A 494 -42.51 -87.42 23.18
N ASP A 495 -41.79 -88.17 24.02
CA ASP A 495 -42.30 -88.75 25.27
C ASP A 495 -41.92 -87.97 26.55
N ALA A 496 -41.20 -86.86 26.41
CA ALA A 496 -40.74 -85.96 27.46
C ALA A 496 -39.85 -86.65 28.52
N SER A 497 -38.94 -87.51 28.07
CA SER A 497 -37.94 -88.20 28.89
C SER A 497 -36.79 -87.29 29.34
N GLY A 498 -36.52 -86.22 28.59
CA GLY A 498 -35.47 -85.23 28.84
C GLY A 498 -34.13 -85.50 28.14
N LEU A 499 -34.07 -86.41 27.16
CA LEU A 499 -32.93 -86.61 26.26
C LEU A 499 -33.45 -86.80 24.81
N PRO A 500 -32.80 -86.24 23.78
CA PRO A 500 -33.19 -86.52 22.39
C PRO A 500 -32.98 -88.00 22.03
N ASP A 501 -33.96 -88.60 21.36
CA ASP A 501 -34.01 -90.06 21.10
C ASP A 501 -32.74 -90.63 20.41
N ASP A 502 -32.01 -89.82 19.64
CA ASP A 502 -30.83 -90.22 18.87
C ASP A 502 -29.49 -90.10 19.63
N CYS A 503 -29.47 -89.51 20.83
CA CYS A 503 -28.26 -89.28 21.64
C CYS A 503 -28.04 -90.31 22.77
N GLU A 504 -28.76 -91.43 22.76
CA GLU A 504 -28.56 -92.48 23.77
C GLU A 504 -27.30 -93.34 23.48
N ASN A 505 -26.32 -93.33 24.40
CA ASN A 505 -25.12 -94.21 24.51
C ASN A 505 -23.76 -93.76 23.87
N LEU A 506 -23.27 -92.54 24.15
CA LEU A 506 -21.91 -92.06 23.81
C LEU A 506 -21.03 -91.80 25.08
N ASP A 507 -19.71 -91.60 24.92
CA ASP A 507 -18.73 -91.46 26.04
C ASP A 507 -18.57 -89.99 26.53
N ASP A 508 -18.41 -89.78 27.85
CA ASP A 508 -18.38 -88.49 28.58
C ASP A 508 -17.15 -88.45 29.53
N CYS A 509 -16.18 -87.57 29.25
CA CYS A 509 -14.89 -87.56 29.94
C CYS A 509 -14.76 -86.54 31.08
N ASP A 510 -15.59 -85.50 31.12
CA ASP A 510 -15.68 -84.56 32.25
C ASP A 510 -16.68 -85.03 33.33
N GLY A 511 -17.50 -86.04 33.00
CA GLY A 511 -18.40 -86.76 33.88
C GLY A 511 -19.66 -85.99 34.25
N ASN A 512 -20.04 -85.00 33.43
CA ASN A 512 -21.16 -84.10 33.68
C ASN A 512 -22.53 -84.67 33.25
N GLY A 513 -22.54 -85.81 32.54
CA GLY A 513 -23.74 -86.49 32.06
C GLY A 513 -24.07 -86.24 30.59
N THR A 514 -23.23 -85.50 29.86
CA THR A 514 -23.34 -85.23 28.42
C THR A 514 -22.07 -85.75 27.71
N PRO A 515 -22.18 -86.52 26.61
CA PRO A 515 -21.02 -87.02 25.88
C PRO A 515 -20.17 -85.90 25.24
N ASP A 516 -18.83 -86.01 25.28
CA ASP A 516 -17.90 -84.94 24.90
C ASP A 516 -18.05 -84.50 23.42
N ASP A 517 -18.30 -85.45 22.51
CA ASP A 517 -18.51 -85.20 21.08
C ASP A 517 -19.83 -84.45 20.80
N CYS A 518 -20.67 -84.29 21.83
CA CYS A 518 -21.91 -83.52 21.81
C CYS A 518 -21.80 -82.25 22.67
N GLU A 519 -20.59 -81.92 23.16
CA GLU A 519 -20.29 -80.60 23.69
C GLU A 519 -19.77 -79.70 22.56
N PRO A 520 -20.38 -78.52 22.33
CA PRO A 520 -19.73 -77.49 21.53
C PRO A 520 -18.64 -76.86 22.40
N SER A 521 -17.38 -76.87 21.97
CA SER A 521 -16.37 -76.01 22.58
C SER A 521 -15.68 -75.14 21.53
N ASP A 522 -15.78 -73.84 21.73
CA ASP A 522 -15.13 -72.79 20.96
C ASP A 522 -13.60 -72.97 21.00
N ASP A 523 -12.99 -72.87 19.82
CA ASP A 523 -11.54 -72.90 19.53
C ASP A 523 -11.28 -71.79 18.51
N CYS A 524 -11.29 -70.55 19.01
CA CYS A 524 -11.37 -69.35 18.17
C CYS A 524 -10.08 -69.11 17.35
N ASN A 525 -8.93 -69.53 17.89
CA ASN A 525 -7.62 -69.38 17.24
C ASN A 525 -7.21 -70.62 16.40
N GLY A 526 -8.01 -71.68 16.42
CA GLY A 526 -7.82 -72.90 15.60
C GLY A 526 -6.65 -73.77 16.05
N SER A 527 -6.33 -73.77 17.34
CA SER A 527 -5.22 -74.51 17.93
C SER A 527 -5.50 -76.01 18.10
N GLY A 528 -6.78 -76.41 18.10
CA GLY A 528 -7.24 -77.77 18.38
C GLY A 528 -7.37 -78.10 19.87
N VAL A 529 -7.38 -77.09 20.73
CA VAL A 529 -7.57 -77.16 22.18
C VAL A 529 -8.75 -76.24 22.53
N PRO A 530 -9.75 -76.67 23.33
CA PRO A 530 -10.85 -75.79 23.71
C PRO A 530 -10.37 -74.53 24.45
N ASP A 531 -10.92 -73.36 24.12
CA ASP A 531 -10.51 -72.05 24.62
C ASP A 531 -10.39 -72.00 26.17
N ARG A 532 -11.29 -72.73 26.87
CA ARG A 532 -11.28 -72.89 28.34
C ARG A 532 -9.99 -73.49 28.94
N CYS A 533 -9.13 -74.06 28.10
CA CYS A 533 -7.84 -74.65 28.50
C CYS A 533 -6.64 -73.73 28.20
N GLU A 534 -6.83 -72.57 27.57
CA GLU A 534 -5.74 -71.67 27.09
C GLU A 534 -5.59 -70.36 27.90
N LEU A 535 -6.44 -70.13 28.90
CA LEU A 535 -6.58 -68.89 29.68
C LEU A 535 -5.41 -68.51 30.62
N GLY A 536 -4.26 -69.18 30.52
CA GLY A 536 -3.14 -69.06 31.46
C GLY A 536 -2.27 -67.81 31.26
N GLY A 537 -2.82 -66.61 31.48
CA GLY A 537 -2.11 -65.32 31.35
C GLY A 537 -2.24 -64.65 29.98
N ASN A 538 -3.34 -64.93 29.28
CA ASN A 538 -3.69 -64.47 27.92
C ASN A 538 -5.19 -64.11 27.87
N ASP A 539 -5.69 -63.43 28.91
CA ASP A 539 -7.10 -63.05 29.13
C ASP A 539 -7.09 -61.83 30.08
N CYS A 540 -6.82 -60.64 29.52
CA CYS A 540 -6.54 -59.40 30.26
C CYS A 540 -7.81 -58.76 30.84
N ASN A 541 -8.93 -58.87 30.14
CA ASN A 541 -10.26 -58.42 30.57
C ASN A 541 -11.01 -59.48 31.43
N ALA A 542 -10.43 -60.68 31.59
CA ALA A 542 -10.94 -61.79 32.39
C ALA A 542 -12.31 -62.32 31.92
N ASN A 543 -12.60 -62.21 30.62
CA ASN A 543 -13.88 -62.60 30.04
C ASN A 543 -13.93 -64.08 29.61
N ALA A 544 -12.83 -64.82 29.83
CA ALA A 544 -12.66 -66.23 29.48
C ALA A 544 -12.58 -66.53 27.97
N ILE A 545 -12.21 -65.53 27.17
CA ILE A 545 -11.79 -65.62 25.77
C ILE A 545 -10.30 -65.25 25.70
N PRO A 546 -9.46 -65.95 24.90
CA PRO A 546 -8.06 -65.57 24.77
C PRO A 546 -7.87 -64.21 24.07
N ASP A 547 -6.95 -63.36 24.57
CA ASP A 547 -6.66 -62.02 24.03
C ASP A 547 -6.43 -61.99 22.50
N ASP A 548 -5.74 -63.00 21.94
CA ASP A 548 -5.46 -63.11 20.49
C ASP A 548 -6.72 -63.33 19.61
N CYS A 549 -7.88 -63.58 20.23
CA CYS A 549 -9.17 -63.73 19.56
C CYS A 549 -10.03 -62.45 19.62
N GLU A 550 -9.50 -61.37 20.19
CA GLU A 550 -10.21 -60.12 20.43
C GLU A 550 -9.78 -59.01 19.44
N PRO A 551 -10.63 -58.00 19.19
CA PRO A 551 -10.30 -56.88 18.30
C PRO A 551 -9.14 -56.02 18.84
N ASP A 552 -8.26 -55.59 17.93
CA ASP A 552 -7.10 -54.73 18.16
C ASP A 552 -7.02 -53.74 16.98
N CYS A 553 -7.47 -52.50 17.21
CA CYS A 553 -7.67 -51.50 16.16
C CYS A 553 -6.38 -50.78 15.73
N ASP A 554 -5.38 -50.66 16.60
CA ASP A 554 -4.10 -50.00 16.31
C ASP A 554 -2.97 -51.01 15.95
N GLN A 555 -3.24 -52.31 16.15
CA GLN A 555 -2.39 -53.46 15.85
C GLN A 555 -1.11 -53.54 16.69
N ASP A 556 -1.15 -53.02 17.92
CA ASP A 556 -0.01 -53.07 18.84
C ASP A 556 0.16 -54.43 19.55
N GLY A 557 -0.87 -55.28 19.51
CA GLY A 557 -0.94 -56.59 20.15
C GLY A 557 -1.64 -56.63 21.50
N THR A 558 -2.31 -55.55 21.90
CA THR A 558 -3.18 -55.43 23.07
C THR A 558 -4.64 -55.31 22.60
N PRO A 559 -5.60 -56.09 23.15
CA PRO A 559 -7.00 -55.93 22.75
C PRO A 559 -7.59 -54.58 23.18
N ASP A 560 -8.48 -54.01 22.35
CA ASP A 560 -9.12 -52.71 22.56
C ASP A 560 -9.71 -52.56 23.99
N GLU A 561 -10.37 -53.61 24.51
CA GLU A 561 -10.99 -53.57 25.85
C GLU A 561 -9.99 -53.47 27.03
N CYS A 562 -8.71 -53.71 26.76
CA CYS A 562 -7.63 -53.63 27.74
C CYS A 562 -6.86 -52.31 27.66
N GLU A 563 -7.29 -51.39 26.80
CA GLU A 563 -6.72 -50.07 26.58
C GLU A 563 -7.54 -48.97 27.28
N ALA A 564 -6.98 -47.77 27.33
CA ALA A 564 -7.62 -46.64 28.01
C ALA A 564 -8.72 -46.04 27.11
N ASP A 565 -9.94 -46.03 27.64
CA ASP A 565 -11.10 -45.33 27.09
C ASP A 565 -11.55 -44.31 28.15
N CYS A 566 -10.92 -43.13 28.13
CA CYS A 566 -11.16 -42.06 29.09
C CYS A 566 -12.53 -41.39 28.87
N ASN A 567 -13.03 -41.38 27.63
CA ASN A 567 -14.28 -40.75 27.27
C ASN A 567 -15.52 -41.68 27.46
N GLN A 568 -15.29 -42.97 27.70
CA GLN A 568 -16.27 -44.04 27.97
C GLN A 568 -17.27 -44.27 26.83
N ASP A 569 -16.90 -43.96 25.60
CA ASP A 569 -17.73 -44.20 24.42
C ASP A 569 -17.65 -45.65 23.90
N GLY A 570 -16.73 -46.44 24.45
CA GLY A 570 -16.52 -47.84 24.12
C GLY A 570 -15.46 -48.08 23.04
N GLN A 571 -14.67 -47.07 22.65
CA GLN A 571 -13.49 -47.19 21.80
C GLN A 571 -12.26 -46.59 22.50
N PRO A 572 -11.07 -47.23 22.43
CA PRO A 572 -9.86 -46.70 23.04
C PRO A 572 -9.42 -45.36 22.42
N ASP A 573 -8.91 -44.45 23.26
CA ASP A 573 -8.54 -43.11 22.83
C ASP A 573 -7.38 -43.11 21.81
N ASP A 574 -6.48 -44.11 21.89
CA ASP A 574 -5.36 -44.31 20.96
C ASP A 574 -5.82 -44.67 19.54
N CYS A 575 -6.99 -45.33 19.42
CA CYS A 575 -7.64 -45.59 18.12
C CYS A 575 -8.45 -44.40 17.60
N GLN A 576 -8.70 -43.40 18.43
CA GLN A 576 -9.46 -42.20 18.09
C GLN A 576 -8.59 -40.94 17.95
N GLY A 577 -7.34 -40.97 18.43
CA GLY A 577 -6.41 -39.83 18.40
C GLY A 577 -6.76 -38.72 19.40
N LEU A 578 -7.31 -39.08 20.57
CA LEU A 578 -7.86 -38.14 21.56
C LEU A 578 -7.06 -38.15 22.89
N GLU A 579 -5.81 -37.70 22.87
CA GLU A 579 -4.88 -37.65 24.03
C GLU A 579 -5.20 -36.53 25.08
N ASP A 580 -6.48 -36.17 25.32
CA ASP A 580 -6.90 -35.23 26.38
C ASP A 580 -7.57 -36.01 27.53
N CYS A 581 -6.75 -36.46 28.47
CA CYS A 581 -7.15 -37.39 29.54
C CYS A 581 -7.80 -36.70 30.75
N ASP A 582 -7.74 -35.37 30.86
CA ASP A 582 -8.38 -34.63 31.96
C ASP A 582 -9.68 -33.95 31.55
N GLY A 583 -9.98 -33.95 30.24
CA GLY A 583 -11.23 -33.51 29.65
C GLY A 583 -11.42 -32.00 29.74
N ASN A 584 -10.32 -31.25 29.74
CA ASN A 584 -10.33 -29.79 29.80
C ASN A 584 -10.41 -29.13 28.42
N GLY A 585 -10.28 -29.90 27.33
CA GLY A 585 -10.33 -29.42 25.95
C GLY A 585 -8.98 -29.08 25.33
N ILE A 586 -7.86 -29.35 26.03
CA ILE A 586 -6.49 -29.04 25.62
C ILE A 586 -5.69 -30.35 25.54
N PRO A 587 -4.98 -30.65 24.42
CA PRO A 587 -4.07 -31.79 24.38
C PRO A 587 -2.97 -31.68 25.44
N ASP A 588 -2.67 -32.76 26.17
CA ASP A 588 -1.73 -32.80 27.30
C ASP A 588 -0.34 -32.20 26.98
N ASP A 589 0.11 -32.29 25.73
CA ASP A 589 1.39 -31.75 25.24
C ASP A 589 1.42 -30.20 25.11
N CYS A 590 0.25 -29.56 25.15
CA CYS A 590 0.07 -28.11 25.04
C CYS A 590 -0.08 -27.43 26.41
N GLU A 591 -0.15 -28.19 27.50
CA GLU A 591 -0.29 -27.62 28.83
C GLU A 591 0.96 -26.81 29.24
N ASN A 592 0.73 -25.60 29.79
CA ASN A 592 1.70 -24.59 30.27
C ASN A 592 2.20 -23.53 29.27
N LEU A 593 1.47 -23.30 28.17
CA LEU A 593 1.67 -22.14 27.29
C LEU A 593 0.75 -20.96 27.70
N GLU A 594 1.07 -19.74 27.26
CA GLU A 594 0.25 -18.56 27.56
C GLU A 594 -1.09 -18.66 26.79
N ASP A 595 -2.17 -18.30 27.48
CA ASP A 595 -3.57 -18.27 27.03
C ASP A 595 -4.05 -16.86 27.40
N CYS A 596 -4.04 -15.97 26.41
CA CYS A 596 -4.21 -14.53 26.62
C CYS A 596 -5.67 -14.12 26.75
N ASP A 597 -6.59 -14.97 26.31
CA ASP A 597 -7.99 -14.66 26.17
C ASP A 597 -8.92 -15.46 27.09
N ASP A 598 -8.33 -16.30 27.94
CA ASP A 598 -8.96 -17.08 29.00
C ASP A 598 -10.08 -18.02 28.49
N ASP A 599 -10.07 -18.43 27.21
CA ASP A 599 -11.02 -19.45 26.74
C ASP A 599 -10.62 -20.90 27.06
N GLY A 600 -9.39 -21.09 27.54
CA GLY A 600 -8.88 -22.39 27.91
C GLY A 600 -8.25 -23.17 26.77
N VAL A 601 -7.79 -22.54 25.69
CA VAL A 601 -6.91 -23.14 24.67
C VAL A 601 -5.69 -22.23 24.46
N PRO A 602 -4.44 -22.71 24.64
CA PRO A 602 -3.27 -21.84 24.50
C PRO A 602 -3.07 -21.28 23.08
N ASP A 603 -2.68 -20.01 23.00
CA ASP A 603 -2.60 -19.17 21.79
C ASP A 603 -1.85 -19.84 20.63
N ALA A 604 -0.74 -20.53 20.93
CA ALA A 604 0.12 -21.20 19.95
C ALA A 604 -0.54 -22.39 19.22
N CYS A 605 -1.75 -22.78 19.64
CA CYS A 605 -2.53 -23.88 19.09
C CYS A 605 -3.77 -23.39 18.31
N GLN A 606 -3.98 -22.08 18.20
CA GLN A 606 -5.11 -21.44 17.53
C GLN A 606 -4.67 -20.73 16.24
N ASN A 607 -4.50 -21.46 15.13
CA ASN A 607 -4.17 -20.86 13.81
C ASN A 607 -5.40 -20.37 13.02
N GLY A 608 -6.60 -20.41 13.61
CA GLY A 608 -7.86 -20.06 12.94
C GLY A 608 -8.37 -18.64 13.22
N GLU A 609 -7.81 -17.97 14.23
CA GLU A 609 -8.20 -16.64 14.72
C GLU A 609 -7.03 -15.64 14.65
N ASP A 610 -6.08 -15.87 13.74
CA ASP A 610 -4.88 -15.05 13.51
C ASP A 610 -4.87 -14.62 12.04
N CYS A 611 -5.52 -13.48 11.77
CA CYS A 611 -5.72 -12.95 10.41
C CYS A 611 -4.42 -12.43 9.77
N ASN A 612 -3.46 -11.95 10.59
CA ASN A 612 -2.20 -11.38 10.13
C ASN A 612 -1.03 -12.41 10.13
N ASN A 613 -1.31 -13.65 10.55
CA ASN A 613 -0.40 -14.82 10.63
C ASN A 613 0.87 -14.56 11.46
N ASN A 614 0.79 -13.70 12.48
CA ASN A 614 1.95 -13.36 13.29
C ASN A 614 2.21 -14.33 14.46
N GLY A 615 1.28 -15.28 14.70
CA GLY A 615 1.33 -16.29 15.75
C GLY A 615 0.66 -15.88 17.06
N THR A 616 -0.15 -14.82 17.06
CA THR A 616 -0.94 -14.33 18.20
C THR A 616 -2.41 -14.22 17.75
N PRO A 617 -3.39 -14.75 18.50
CA PRO A 617 -4.80 -14.57 18.16
C PRO A 617 -5.24 -13.11 18.22
N ASP A 618 -6.05 -12.70 17.24
CA ASP A 618 -6.55 -11.35 16.97
C ASP A 618 -7.07 -10.64 18.25
N ARG A 619 -7.88 -11.34 19.05
CA ARG A 619 -8.48 -10.87 20.31
C ARG A 619 -7.47 -10.50 21.41
N CYS A 620 -6.23 -10.91 21.28
CA CYS A 620 -5.16 -10.64 22.23
C CYS A 620 -4.26 -9.48 21.82
N GLU A 621 -4.47 -8.94 20.62
CA GLU A 621 -3.70 -7.85 20.06
C GLU A 621 -4.31 -6.49 20.42
N THR A 622 -4.20 -6.10 21.68
CA THR A 622 -4.85 -4.87 22.19
C THR A 622 -4.21 -3.55 21.75
N LEU A 623 -3.19 -3.57 20.89
CA LEU A 623 -2.48 -2.36 20.47
C LEU A 623 -3.04 -1.72 19.20
N HIS A 624 -3.91 -2.42 18.44
CA HIS A 624 -4.45 -1.95 17.16
C HIS A 624 -5.94 -2.32 16.94
N ASP A 625 -6.74 -2.50 18.00
CA ASP A 625 -8.21 -2.68 17.93
C ASP A 625 -8.88 -1.44 18.53
N CYS A 626 -9.14 -0.43 17.69
CA CYS A 626 -9.60 0.88 18.14
C CYS A 626 -11.09 0.89 18.53
N ASN A 627 -11.88 -0.05 18.01
CA ASN A 627 -13.30 -0.16 18.30
C ASN A 627 -13.62 -1.14 19.46
N ALA A 628 -12.60 -1.85 19.95
CA ALA A 628 -12.61 -2.80 21.07
C ALA A 628 -13.56 -3.97 20.88
N ASN A 629 -13.73 -4.44 19.64
CA ASN A 629 -14.60 -5.57 19.33
C ASN A 629 -13.90 -6.94 19.36
N GLY A 630 -12.56 -6.96 19.53
CA GLY A 630 -11.75 -8.17 19.60
C GLY A 630 -11.11 -8.60 18.27
N ILE A 631 -11.10 -7.73 17.25
CA ILE A 631 -10.45 -7.95 15.95
C ILE A 631 -9.51 -6.74 15.69
N PRO A 632 -8.23 -6.94 15.32
CA PRO A 632 -7.33 -5.84 14.93
C PRO A 632 -7.86 -5.07 13.73
N ASP A 633 -7.74 -3.74 13.75
CA ASP A 633 -8.23 -2.82 12.70
C ASP A 633 -7.70 -3.19 11.30
N GLU A 634 -6.47 -3.75 11.22
CA GLU A 634 -5.87 -4.24 9.97
C GLU A 634 -6.58 -5.45 9.34
N CYS A 635 -7.41 -6.15 10.13
CA CYS A 635 -8.20 -7.31 9.73
C CYS A 635 -9.69 -7.02 9.59
N GLU A 636 -10.12 -5.82 9.96
CA GLU A 636 -11.49 -5.32 9.75
C GLU A 636 -11.66 -4.61 8.41
N PHE A 637 -10.57 -4.35 7.70
CA PHE A 637 -10.58 -3.59 6.46
C PHE A 637 -10.90 -4.49 5.25
N PHE A 638 -12.19 -4.68 4.97
CA PHE A 638 -12.68 -5.52 3.88
C PHE A 638 -12.58 -4.83 2.50
N GLY A 639 -11.45 -5.02 1.83
CA GLY A 639 -11.37 -5.31 0.38
C GLY A 639 -11.53 -4.20 -0.65
N LEU A 640 -10.42 -3.86 -1.31
CA LEU A 640 -10.43 -3.03 -2.51
C LEU A 640 -10.77 -3.86 -3.76
N GLU A 641 -11.83 -3.48 -4.48
CA GLU A 641 -12.16 -4.07 -5.78
C GLU A 641 -11.34 -3.40 -6.89
N ALA A 642 -10.84 -4.23 -7.82
CA ALA A 642 -10.09 -3.74 -8.96
C ALA A 642 -11.03 -3.33 -10.11
N VAL A 643 -11.07 -2.03 -10.41
CA VAL A 643 -11.82 -1.45 -11.52
C VAL A 643 -10.90 -1.37 -12.73
N CYS A 644 -11.22 -2.09 -13.81
CA CYS A 644 -10.44 -2.11 -15.04
C CYS A 644 -11.20 -1.48 -16.21
N TRP A 645 -10.51 -0.70 -17.04
CA TRP A 645 -11.05 -0.13 -18.26
C TRP A 645 -10.05 -0.21 -19.42
N GLY A 646 -10.56 -0.20 -20.65
CA GLY A 646 -9.78 -0.40 -21.87
C GLY A 646 -9.99 -1.77 -22.51
N ARG A 647 -8.95 -2.31 -23.15
CA ARG A 647 -9.05 -3.57 -23.91
C ARG A 647 -9.26 -4.75 -22.96
N SER A 648 -10.34 -5.51 -23.15
CA SER A 648 -10.70 -6.68 -22.35
C SER A 648 -10.77 -8.01 -23.13
N GLU A 649 -10.50 -8.01 -24.43
CA GLU A 649 -10.71 -9.16 -25.33
C GLU A 649 -9.89 -10.43 -24.99
N GLU A 650 -8.83 -10.31 -24.18
CA GLU A 650 -7.98 -11.44 -23.74
C GLU A 650 -7.90 -11.48 -22.21
N ASP A 651 -9.03 -11.18 -21.55
CA ASP A 651 -9.20 -11.23 -20.09
C ASP A 651 -8.31 -10.25 -19.30
N GLN A 652 -7.77 -9.19 -19.91
CA GLN A 652 -7.00 -8.16 -19.17
C GLN A 652 -7.86 -7.39 -18.16
N CYS A 653 -9.14 -7.21 -18.47
CA CYS A 653 -10.16 -6.68 -17.59
C CYS A 653 -11.24 -7.72 -17.26
N ALA A 654 -10.92 -9.03 -17.32
CA ALA A 654 -11.87 -10.04 -16.84
C ALA A 654 -12.20 -9.75 -15.38
N SER A 655 -13.49 -9.84 -15.04
CA SER A 655 -14.05 -9.47 -13.74
C SER A 655 -13.15 -9.94 -12.62
N VAL A 656 -12.49 -8.99 -11.95
CA VAL A 656 -11.65 -9.29 -10.80
C VAL A 656 -12.56 -9.42 -9.57
N SER A 657 -13.54 -10.33 -9.64
CA SER A 657 -14.22 -10.85 -8.45
C SER A 657 -13.24 -11.82 -7.79
N GLY A 658 -12.31 -11.27 -7.01
CA GLY A 658 -11.15 -11.93 -6.45
C GLY A 658 -10.78 -11.39 -5.06
N PRO A 659 -9.72 -11.92 -4.44
CA PRO A 659 -9.29 -11.55 -3.09
C PRO A 659 -8.95 -10.06 -3.00
N THR A 660 -8.96 -9.54 -1.77
CA THR A 660 -8.63 -8.15 -1.45
C THR A 660 -7.20 -7.81 -1.88
N TYR A 661 -7.05 -6.86 -2.82
CA TYR A 661 -5.73 -6.50 -3.38
C TYR A 661 -5.04 -5.43 -2.53
N ARG A 662 -3.76 -5.65 -2.20
CA ARG A 662 -2.86 -4.66 -1.60
C ARG A 662 -2.27 -3.73 -2.66
N LEU A 663 -1.73 -4.33 -3.73
CA LEU A 663 -1.02 -3.65 -4.81
C LEU A 663 -1.35 -4.30 -6.15
N LEU A 664 -1.38 -3.50 -7.21
CA LEU A 664 -1.51 -3.93 -8.60
C LEU A 664 -0.44 -3.24 -9.45
N ASP A 665 0.12 -3.96 -10.42
CA ASP A 665 0.91 -3.37 -11.50
C ASP A 665 0.47 -3.92 -12.86
N ALA A 666 0.22 -3.02 -13.81
CA ALA A 666 -0.26 -3.36 -15.13
C ALA A 666 0.90 -3.44 -16.13
N GLY A 667 1.19 -4.65 -16.59
CA GLY A 667 2.08 -4.89 -17.71
C GLY A 667 1.42 -4.55 -19.04
N ARG A 668 2.09 -4.89 -20.14
CA ARG A 668 1.58 -4.48 -21.46
C ARG A 668 0.20 -5.05 -21.82
N ASP A 669 0.01 -6.34 -21.60
CA ASP A 669 -1.22 -7.06 -21.98
C ASP A 669 -1.67 -8.02 -20.86
N PHE A 670 -1.20 -7.81 -19.62
CA PHE A 670 -1.51 -8.60 -18.43
C PHE A 670 -1.34 -7.74 -17.17
N THR A 671 -1.90 -8.17 -16.05
CA THR A 671 -1.79 -7.49 -14.75
C THR A 671 -1.25 -8.47 -13.70
N VAL A 672 -0.45 -7.97 -12.77
CA VAL A 672 -0.04 -8.70 -11.57
C VAL A 672 -0.58 -7.98 -10.33
N GLY A 673 -0.93 -8.75 -9.32
CA GLY A 673 -1.45 -8.24 -8.06
C GLY A 673 -0.87 -8.98 -6.87
N LEU A 674 -0.76 -8.28 -5.76
CA LEU A 674 -0.45 -8.81 -4.44
C LEU A 674 -1.69 -8.63 -3.57
N SER A 675 -2.21 -9.70 -2.95
CA SER A 675 -3.32 -9.61 -2.00
C SER A 675 -2.85 -9.13 -0.63
N LEU A 676 -3.80 -8.73 0.21
CA LEU A 676 -3.52 -8.40 1.62
C LEU A 676 -2.90 -9.59 2.37
N ASP A 677 -3.37 -10.81 2.10
CA ASP A 677 -2.83 -12.06 2.66
C ASP A 677 -1.43 -12.44 2.13
N GLY A 678 -0.80 -11.60 1.31
CA GLY A 678 0.54 -11.82 0.76
C GLY A 678 0.60 -12.78 -0.45
N ASN A 679 -0.55 -13.17 -1.02
CA ASN A 679 -0.61 -14.05 -2.18
C ASN A 679 -0.46 -13.24 -3.48
N LEU A 680 0.25 -13.81 -4.46
CA LEU A 680 0.44 -13.20 -5.78
C LEU A 680 -0.55 -13.76 -6.81
N PHE A 681 -1.12 -12.86 -7.61
CA PHE A 681 -2.07 -13.15 -8.67
C PHE A 681 -1.60 -12.53 -9.98
N ALA A 682 -1.94 -13.17 -11.11
CA ALA A 682 -1.72 -12.59 -12.42
C ALA A 682 -2.78 -13.07 -13.40
N TRP A 683 -3.26 -12.17 -14.26
CA TRP A 683 -4.28 -12.45 -15.27
C TRP A 683 -4.06 -11.66 -16.55
N GLY A 684 -4.76 -12.04 -17.62
CA GLY A 684 -4.58 -11.53 -18.98
C GLY A 684 -3.76 -12.47 -19.86
N VAL A 685 -3.04 -11.91 -20.84
CA VAL A 685 -2.35 -12.69 -21.88
C VAL A 685 -1.22 -13.52 -21.27
N ASN A 686 -1.14 -14.83 -21.60
CA ASN A 686 -0.11 -15.75 -21.10
C ASN A 686 0.68 -16.49 -22.19
N VAL A 687 1.28 -15.79 -23.15
CA VAL A 687 2.04 -16.46 -24.24
C VAL A 687 3.47 -16.81 -23.87
N ALA A 688 4.00 -16.25 -22.78
CA ALA A 688 5.39 -16.42 -22.33
C ALA A 688 5.51 -16.98 -20.91
N GLY A 689 4.40 -17.40 -20.28
CA GLY A 689 4.36 -17.83 -18.89
C GLY A 689 4.36 -16.68 -17.89
N GLN A 690 3.97 -15.47 -18.32
CA GLN A 690 3.99 -14.27 -17.47
C GLN A 690 2.84 -14.21 -16.46
N THR A 691 1.76 -14.97 -16.69
CA THR A 691 0.71 -15.17 -15.68
C THR A 691 0.86 -16.50 -14.93
N ASP A 692 1.88 -17.30 -15.25
CA ASP A 692 2.20 -18.53 -14.51
C ASP A 692 2.95 -18.16 -13.23
N VAL A 693 2.23 -17.63 -12.23
CA VAL A 693 2.79 -17.17 -10.97
C VAL A 693 3.49 -18.33 -10.24
N PRO A 694 4.81 -18.25 -9.99
CA PRO A 694 5.50 -19.26 -9.20
C PRO A 694 5.11 -19.14 -7.72
N ASN A 695 5.25 -20.23 -6.95
CA ASN A 695 4.98 -20.17 -5.51
C ASN A 695 6.02 -19.28 -4.81
N ILE A 696 5.61 -18.06 -4.46
CA ILE A 696 6.42 -17.02 -3.83
C ILE A 696 5.71 -16.63 -2.53
N GLU A 697 6.46 -16.63 -1.43
CA GLU A 697 5.99 -16.20 -0.11
C GLU A 697 6.71 -14.88 0.25
N ASN A 698 6.07 -14.05 1.09
CA ASN A 698 6.65 -12.78 1.61
C ASN A 698 7.01 -11.78 0.50
N ALA A 699 6.18 -11.69 -0.55
CA ALA A 699 6.26 -10.63 -1.52
C ALA A 699 5.67 -9.34 -0.94
N ARG A 700 6.40 -8.23 -1.05
CA ARG A 700 5.94 -6.90 -0.60
C ARG A 700 5.67 -5.92 -1.72
N ASP A 701 6.19 -6.19 -2.91
CA ASP A 701 6.03 -5.34 -4.08
C ASP A 701 6.11 -6.17 -5.37
N VAL A 702 5.46 -5.69 -6.43
CA VAL A 702 5.34 -6.37 -7.72
C VAL A 702 5.59 -5.41 -8.86
N SER A 703 6.15 -5.89 -9.97
CA SER A 703 6.18 -5.10 -11.19
C SER A 703 6.05 -5.93 -12.46
N ALA A 704 5.29 -5.43 -13.44
CA ALA A 704 4.97 -6.10 -14.69
C ALA A 704 5.56 -5.36 -15.91
N GLY A 705 6.32 -6.10 -16.72
CA GLY A 705 6.88 -5.60 -17.98
C GLY A 705 6.02 -5.94 -19.20
N TRP A 706 6.67 -6.15 -20.36
CA TRP A 706 5.94 -6.56 -21.56
C TRP A 706 5.52 -8.04 -21.50
N TRP A 707 6.47 -8.92 -21.19
CA TRP A 707 6.28 -10.38 -21.24
C TRP A 707 6.83 -11.09 -20.01
N HIS A 708 7.13 -10.37 -18.95
CA HIS A 708 7.72 -10.88 -17.72
C HIS A 708 7.21 -10.06 -16.54
N ALA A 709 7.25 -10.64 -15.36
CA ALA A 709 6.93 -9.97 -14.11
C ALA A 709 8.03 -10.21 -13.08
N LEU A 710 8.04 -9.33 -12.08
CA LEU A 710 8.95 -9.32 -10.96
C LEU A 710 8.13 -9.26 -9.66
N ALA A 711 8.65 -9.91 -8.63
CA ALA A 711 8.23 -9.73 -7.25
C ALA A 711 9.46 -9.39 -6.41
N LEU A 712 9.30 -8.47 -5.48
CA LEU A 712 10.29 -8.07 -4.49
C LEU A 712 9.86 -8.61 -3.12
N LEU A 713 10.75 -9.36 -2.49
CA LEU A 713 10.50 -9.96 -1.19
C LEU A 713 10.92 -9.02 -0.04
N ASP A 714 10.44 -9.32 1.16
CA ASP A 714 10.79 -8.59 2.39
C ASP A 714 12.29 -8.57 2.69
N ASP A 715 13.01 -9.63 2.32
CA ASP A 715 14.47 -9.70 2.49
C ASP A 715 15.25 -8.93 1.41
N GLY A 716 14.54 -8.31 0.46
CA GLY A 716 15.07 -7.58 -0.68
C GLY A 716 15.44 -8.46 -1.88
N GLU A 717 15.18 -9.76 -1.86
CA GLU A 717 15.36 -10.62 -3.03
C GLU A 717 14.36 -10.30 -4.14
N VAL A 718 14.80 -10.37 -5.40
CA VAL A 718 13.97 -10.14 -6.58
C VAL A 718 13.77 -11.44 -7.34
N ILE A 719 12.52 -11.88 -7.47
CA ILE A 719 12.13 -13.05 -8.23
C ILE A 719 11.47 -12.59 -9.53
N GLY A 720 11.94 -13.08 -10.68
CA GLY A 720 11.35 -12.81 -11.98
C GLY A 720 10.86 -14.07 -12.67
N TRP A 721 9.75 -13.97 -13.41
CA TRP A 721 9.20 -15.07 -14.22
C TRP A 721 8.71 -14.56 -15.59
N GLY A 722 8.23 -15.46 -16.45
CA GLY A 722 7.86 -15.17 -17.84
C GLY A 722 9.02 -15.21 -18.85
N SER A 723 8.98 -14.35 -19.87
CA SER A 723 9.94 -14.30 -20.97
C SER A 723 11.34 -13.92 -20.49
N ASN A 724 12.33 -14.75 -20.84
CA ASN A 724 13.71 -14.54 -20.42
C ASN A 724 14.72 -14.50 -21.59
N GLN A 725 14.31 -14.03 -22.76
CA GLN A 725 15.15 -14.03 -23.97
C GLN A 725 16.39 -13.12 -23.87
N PHE A 726 16.32 -12.09 -23.02
CA PHE A 726 17.38 -11.12 -22.77
C PHE A 726 17.95 -11.22 -21.34
N GLY A 727 17.54 -12.22 -20.55
CA GLY A 727 17.92 -12.35 -19.15
C GLY A 727 17.06 -11.51 -18.19
N GLN A 728 15.94 -10.94 -18.64
CA GLN A 728 15.12 -10.03 -17.85
C GLN A 728 14.42 -10.71 -16.64
N SER A 729 14.05 -11.98 -16.73
CA SER A 729 13.50 -12.72 -15.58
C SER A 729 14.58 -13.30 -14.66
N THR A 730 15.87 -13.02 -14.91
CA THR A 730 16.98 -13.50 -14.09
C THR A 730 17.67 -12.34 -13.40
N ALA A 731 17.18 -12.02 -12.20
CA ALA A 731 17.79 -10.99 -11.35
C ALA A 731 19.26 -11.35 -11.02
N PRO A 732 20.15 -10.35 -10.90
CA PRO A 732 21.53 -10.57 -10.46
C PRO A 732 21.58 -11.24 -9.08
N GLN A 733 22.35 -12.33 -8.94
CA GLN A 733 22.34 -13.17 -7.72
C GLN A 733 22.72 -12.44 -6.42
N SER A 734 23.44 -11.33 -6.50
CA SER A 734 23.85 -10.53 -5.33
C SER A 734 22.98 -9.29 -5.11
N LEU A 735 21.91 -9.12 -5.89
CA LEU A 735 21.02 -7.98 -5.74
C LEU A 735 20.18 -8.14 -4.46
N ARG A 736 20.11 -7.06 -3.70
CA ARG A 736 19.13 -6.83 -2.64
C ARG A 736 18.53 -5.46 -2.88
N ALA A 737 17.26 -5.43 -3.24
CA ALA A 737 16.58 -4.26 -3.74
C ALA A 737 15.63 -3.65 -2.70
N LEU A 738 15.51 -2.33 -2.75
CA LEU A 738 14.51 -1.55 -2.02
C LEU A 738 13.28 -1.27 -2.89
N GLN A 739 13.49 -1.13 -4.20
CA GLN A 739 12.46 -0.86 -5.20
C GLN A 739 12.77 -1.62 -6.48
N ILE A 740 11.74 -2.04 -7.22
CA ILE A 740 11.83 -2.65 -8.55
C ILE A 740 10.98 -1.87 -9.56
N SER A 741 11.35 -1.93 -10.84
CA SER A 741 10.52 -1.44 -11.95
C SER A 741 10.84 -2.22 -13.22
N ALA A 742 9.81 -2.78 -13.85
CA ALA A 742 9.91 -3.53 -15.09
C ALA A 742 9.49 -2.68 -16.30
N GLY A 743 10.34 -2.63 -17.33
CA GLY A 743 10.01 -2.03 -18.62
C GLY A 743 9.69 -3.09 -19.67
N ASP A 744 9.84 -2.77 -20.96
CA ASP A 744 9.52 -3.69 -22.05
C ASP A 744 10.26 -5.05 -21.93
N GLU A 745 11.59 -4.98 -21.85
CA GLU A 745 12.48 -6.15 -21.87
C GLU A 745 13.68 -5.97 -20.93
N HIS A 746 13.63 -4.96 -20.06
CA HIS A 746 14.68 -4.62 -19.10
C HIS A 746 14.05 -4.22 -17.77
N ASN A 747 14.85 -4.24 -16.72
CA ASN A 747 14.42 -3.90 -15.37
C ASN A 747 15.40 -2.93 -14.74
N LEU A 748 14.87 -2.16 -13.79
CA LEU A 748 15.62 -1.33 -12.88
C LEU A 748 15.30 -1.79 -11.45
N ALA A 749 16.28 -1.66 -10.58
CA ALA A 749 16.09 -1.76 -9.15
C ALA A 749 16.98 -0.75 -8.44
N ILE A 750 16.54 -0.27 -7.29
CA ILE A 750 17.40 0.46 -6.35
C ILE A 750 17.91 -0.55 -5.33
N ASP A 751 19.22 -0.68 -5.17
CA ASP A 751 19.78 -1.58 -4.17
C ASP A 751 19.72 -0.99 -2.75
N THR A 752 19.98 -1.79 -1.72
CA THR A 752 20.00 -1.34 -0.32
C THR A 752 21.08 -0.29 0.01
N SER A 753 21.94 0.04 -0.95
CA SER A 753 22.92 1.13 -0.85
C SER A 753 22.48 2.38 -1.63
N GLY A 754 21.24 2.42 -2.15
CA GLY A 754 20.67 3.54 -2.90
C GLY A 754 21.11 3.63 -4.36
N HIS A 755 21.82 2.64 -4.90
CA HIS A 755 22.32 2.67 -6.28
C HIS A 755 21.40 1.93 -7.25
N VAL A 756 21.32 2.42 -8.49
CA VAL A 756 20.51 1.80 -9.54
C VAL A 756 21.24 0.62 -10.17
N VAL A 757 20.56 -0.53 -10.22
CA VAL A 757 20.99 -1.75 -10.91
C VAL A 757 20.03 -2.02 -12.06
N ALA A 758 20.56 -2.27 -13.26
CA ALA A 758 19.76 -2.58 -14.45
C ALA A 758 20.17 -3.91 -15.09
N TRP A 759 19.20 -4.67 -15.58
CA TRP A 759 19.45 -5.93 -16.31
C TRP A 759 18.37 -6.21 -17.36
N GLY A 760 18.66 -7.12 -18.30
CA GLY A 760 17.80 -7.43 -19.45
C GLY A 760 18.32 -6.86 -20.78
N SER A 761 17.40 -6.48 -21.67
CA SER A 761 17.69 -5.94 -23.00
C SER A 761 18.42 -4.60 -22.92
N ASN A 762 19.58 -4.49 -23.58
CA ASN A 762 20.39 -3.28 -23.59
C ASN A 762 20.64 -2.75 -25.02
N THR A 763 19.66 -2.93 -25.91
CA THR A 763 19.82 -2.60 -27.35
C THR A 763 20.05 -1.10 -27.61
N PHE A 764 19.56 -0.24 -26.72
CA PHE A 764 19.64 1.22 -26.82
C PHE A 764 20.43 1.86 -25.67
N GLY A 765 21.12 1.07 -24.85
CA GLY A 765 21.85 1.55 -23.68
C GLY A 765 20.97 1.75 -22.45
N GLN A 766 19.74 1.21 -22.40
CA GLN A 766 18.84 1.35 -21.25
C GLN A 766 19.35 0.65 -19.97
N CYS A 767 20.26 -0.33 -20.08
CA CYS A 767 20.95 -0.91 -18.93
C CYS A 767 22.33 -0.27 -18.65
N ASP A 768 22.76 0.70 -19.46
CA ASP A 768 24.02 1.43 -19.25
C ASP A 768 23.82 2.56 -18.23
N VAL A 769 23.63 2.17 -16.96
CA VAL A 769 23.34 3.10 -15.85
C VAL A 769 24.47 4.14 -15.73
N PRO A 770 24.16 5.45 -15.84
CA PRO A 770 25.15 6.51 -15.66
C PRO A 770 25.53 6.65 -14.17
N ASP A 771 26.55 7.46 -13.88
CA ASP A 771 26.92 7.76 -12.49
C ASP A 771 25.89 8.72 -11.87
N LEU A 772 24.97 8.16 -11.10
CA LEU A 772 23.81 8.88 -10.53
C LEU A 772 24.02 9.30 -9.08
N GLY A 773 24.90 8.61 -8.33
CA GLY A 773 24.90 8.67 -6.87
C GLY A 773 23.71 7.88 -6.28
N GLY A 774 23.20 8.33 -5.14
CA GLY A 774 21.97 7.79 -4.54
C GLY A 774 20.72 8.21 -5.31
N CYS A 775 19.75 7.31 -5.40
CA CYS A 775 18.47 7.53 -6.07
C CYS A 775 17.30 7.22 -5.13
N LEU A 776 16.22 7.98 -5.26
CA LEU A 776 14.98 7.83 -4.49
C LEU A 776 13.97 6.93 -5.20
N GLN A 777 13.88 7.05 -6.54
CA GLN A 777 12.93 6.27 -7.33
C GLN A 777 13.52 5.94 -8.71
N VAL A 778 13.16 4.77 -9.25
CA VAL A 778 13.39 4.39 -10.65
C VAL A 778 12.09 4.07 -11.37
N SER A 779 12.07 4.32 -12.67
CA SER A 779 10.96 3.95 -13.57
C SER A 779 11.52 3.47 -14.91
N ALA A 780 11.18 2.24 -15.28
CA ALA A 780 11.60 1.60 -16.52
C ALA A 780 10.52 1.79 -17.60
N GLY A 781 10.83 2.57 -18.64
CA GLY A 781 9.93 2.72 -19.79
C GLY A 781 10.13 1.62 -20.83
N GLY A 782 9.66 1.87 -22.06
CA GLY A 782 9.81 0.88 -23.12
C GLY A 782 11.27 0.59 -23.50
N GLN A 783 12.03 1.62 -23.87
CA GLN A 783 13.45 1.44 -24.26
C GLN A 783 14.37 2.48 -23.63
N HIS A 784 13.90 3.13 -22.58
CA HIS A 784 14.61 4.14 -21.80
C HIS A 784 14.33 3.90 -20.32
N SER A 785 15.17 4.49 -19.50
CA SER A 785 15.14 4.37 -18.04
C SER A 785 15.18 5.77 -17.45
N VAL A 786 14.49 5.96 -16.34
CA VAL A 786 14.44 7.22 -15.60
C VAL A 786 14.70 6.95 -14.12
N ALA A 787 15.40 7.86 -13.47
CA ALA A 787 15.61 7.86 -12.03
C ALA A 787 15.45 9.27 -11.45
N ILE A 788 14.93 9.33 -10.22
CA ILE A 788 14.95 10.50 -9.35
C ILE A 788 16.16 10.33 -8.43
N ARG A 789 17.06 11.31 -8.43
CA ARG A 789 18.24 11.35 -7.56
C ARG A 789 17.85 11.79 -6.14
N GLU A 790 18.75 11.60 -5.17
CA GLU A 790 18.56 12.11 -3.79
C GLU A 790 18.31 13.62 -3.71
N ASP A 791 18.75 14.41 -4.69
CA ASP A 791 18.47 15.85 -4.77
C ASP A 791 17.12 16.18 -5.44
N GLY A 792 16.30 15.16 -5.69
CA GLY A 792 14.99 15.25 -6.34
C GLY A 792 15.05 15.58 -7.84
N THR A 793 16.24 15.63 -8.46
CA THR A 793 16.38 15.88 -9.90
C THR A 793 16.28 14.60 -10.74
N LEU A 794 15.81 14.76 -11.98
CA LEU A 794 15.62 13.65 -12.92
C LEU A 794 16.89 13.31 -13.71
N SER A 795 17.09 12.03 -13.99
CA SER A 795 18.05 11.56 -14.98
C SER A 795 17.46 10.43 -15.80
N ALA A 796 17.61 10.52 -17.12
CA ALA A 796 17.11 9.52 -18.05
C ALA A 796 18.16 9.10 -19.08
N TRP A 797 18.15 7.83 -19.47
CA TRP A 797 19.08 7.24 -20.42
C TRP A 797 18.41 6.16 -21.29
N GLY A 798 19.12 5.68 -22.32
CA GLY A 798 18.58 4.72 -23.30
C GLY A 798 18.10 5.37 -24.61
N SER A 799 17.01 4.85 -25.18
CA SER A 799 16.45 5.30 -26.45
C SER A 799 15.93 6.73 -26.36
N ASN A 800 16.42 7.62 -27.23
CA ASN A 800 16.06 9.05 -27.21
C ASN A 800 15.48 9.56 -28.55
N SER A 801 14.84 8.66 -29.31
CA SER A 801 14.32 8.98 -30.65
C SER A 801 13.17 10.00 -30.66
N ASN A 802 12.49 10.19 -29.52
CA ASN A 802 11.36 11.11 -29.34
C ASN A 802 11.62 12.13 -28.22
N GLY A 803 12.87 12.24 -27.74
CA GLY A 803 13.22 13.12 -26.62
C GLY A 803 12.88 12.54 -25.24
N GLN A 804 12.54 11.25 -25.13
CA GLN A 804 12.14 10.63 -23.87
C GLN A 804 13.29 10.46 -22.86
N SER A 805 14.55 10.58 -23.29
CA SER A 805 15.71 10.66 -22.40
C SER A 805 16.20 12.10 -22.18
N ASN A 806 15.37 13.11 -22.46
CA ASN A 806 15.65 14.52 -22.20
C ASN A 806 14.66 15.05 -21.15
N PRO A 807 14.82 14.69 -19.86
CA PRO A 807 13.90 15.12 -18.82
C PRO A 807 13.96 16.65 -18.65
N PRO A 808 12.86 17.28 -18.24
CA PRO A 808 12.85 18.70 -17.87
C PRO A 808 13.71 18.94 -16.63
N SER A 809 14.19 20.17 -16.48
CA SER A 809 14.83 20.61 -15.23
C SER A 809 13.78 20.86 -14.15
N GLY A 810 14.13 20.56 -12.90
CA GLY A 810 13.27 20.78 -11.74
C GLY A 810 13.42 19.66 -10.73
N VAL A 811 12.87 19.89 -9.55
CA VAL A 811 12.72 18.90 -8.49
C VAL A 811 11.36 18.23 -8.65
N VAL A 812 11.32 16.92 -8.48
CA VAL A 812 10.11 16.09 -8.58
C VAL A 812 10.10 15.07 -7.45
N ILE A 813 8.91 14.62 -7.07
CA ILE A 813 8.70 13.65 -5.99
C ILE A 813 8.33 12.27 -6.50
N SER A 814 7.78 12.16 -7.72
CA SER A 814 7.53 10.87 -8.35
C SER A 814 7.66 10.88 -9.87
N VAL A 815 7.89 9.72 -10.47
CA VAL A 815 7.99 9.56 -11.93
C VAL A 815 7.47 8.21 -12.41
N SER A 816 6.73 8.23 -13.53
CA SER A 816 6.34 7.04 -14.29
C SER A 816 6.72 7.19 -15.78
N SER A 817 6.96 6.06 -16.45
CA SER A 817 7.51 6.01 -17.82
C SER A 817 6.76 5.01 -18.69
N GLY A 818 6.16 5.51 -19.77
CA GLY A 818 5.52 4.68 -20.79
C GLY A 818 6.51 4.20 -21.88
N THR A 819 6.00 3.77 -23.04
CA THR A 819 6.88 3.25 -24.11
C THR A 819 7.82 4.33 -24.67
N ARG A 820 7.34 5.57 -24.82
CA ARG A 820 8.08 6.67 -25.47
C ARG A 820 7.86 8.06 -24.85
N HIS A 821 7.24 8.10 -23.68
CA HIS A 821 7.03 9.30 -22.89
C HIS A 821 7.29 8.96 -21.42
N SER A 822 7.46 10.01 -20.62
CA SER A 822 7.54 9.90 -19.17
C SER A 822 6.83 11.10 -18.58
N VAL A 823 6.26 10.92 -17.39
CA VAL A 823 5.55 11.95 -16.64
C VAL A 823 6.08 11.94 -15.22
N ALA A 824 6.39 13.11 -14.68
CA ALA A 824 6.83 13.27 -13.30
C ALA A 824 5.89 14.21 -12.56
N ARG A 825 5.72 13.98 -11.25
CA ARG A 825 4.93 14.79 -10.34
C ARG A 825 5.82 15.67 -9.48
N ARG A 826 5.45 16.92 -9.31
CA ARG A 826 6.12 17.88 -8.41
C ARG A 826 5.44 17.89 -7.03
N ALA A 827 6.10 18.50 -6.04
CA ALA A 827 5.55 18.61 -4.68
C ALA A 827 4.21 19.37 -4.63
N ASP A 828 4.01 20.34 -5.53
CA ASP A 828 2.74 21.07 -5.69
C ASP A 828 1.61 20.25 -6.36
N GLY A 829 1.84 18.96 -6.63
CA GLY A 829 0.89 18.06 -7.29
C GLY A 829 0.79 18.25 -8.81
N SER A 830 1.50 19.21 -9.40
CA SER A 830 1.50 19.40 -10.85
C SER A 830 2.31 18.32 -11.58
N LEU A 831 1.86 17.94 -12.78
CA LEU A 831 2.55 16.94 -13.61
C LEU A 831 3.32 17.57 -14.77
N VAL A 832 4.52 17.06 -15.02
CA VAL A 832 5.38 17.43 -16.14
C VAL A 832 5.69 16.22 -17.02
N GLY A 833 5.16 16.21 -18.24
CA GLY A 833 5.41 15.16 -19.22
C GLY A 833 6.48 15.52 -20.24
N TRP A 834 7.32 14.56 -20.66
CA TRP A 834 8.27 14.70 -21.77
C TRP A 834 8.31 13.48 -22.71
N GLY A 835 9.04 13.59 -23.83
CA GLY A 835 9.05 12.57 -24.89
C GLY A 835 7.95 12.75 -25.93
N SER A 836 7.48 11.63 -26.50
CA SER A 836 6.46 11.58 -27.56
C SER A 836 5.13 12.18 -27.10
N ASN A 837 4.47 12.93 -27.99
CA ASN A 837 3.09 13.43 -27.79
C ASN A 837 2.16 13.12 -28.98
N LEU A 838 2.37 11.99 -29.67
CA LEU A 838 1.61 11.67 -30.88
C LEU A 838 0.10 11.51 -30.66
N PHE A 839 -0.31 11.17 -29.44
CA PHE A 839 -1.69 10.92 -29.05
C PHE A 839 -2.16 11.81 -27.89
N GLY A 840 -1.39 12.83 -27.50
CA GLY A 840 -1.74 13.68 -26.35
C GLY A 840 -1.33 13.12 -24.98
N GLN A 841 -0.52 12.05 -24.94
CA GLN A 841 -0.13 11.35 -23.69
C GLN A 841 0.68 12.18 -22.67
N ARG A 842 1.12 13.38 -23.07
CA ARG A 842 1.78 14.35 -22.18
C ARG A 842 1.10 15.72 -22.19
N SER A 843 -0.11 15.79 -22.72
CA SER A 843 -0.98 16.97 -22.67
C SER A 843 -1.75 16.93 -21.35
N VAL A 844 -1.04 17.19 -20.25
CA VAL A 844 -1.57 17.13 -18.89
C VAL A 844 -2.69 18.17 -18.72
N PRO A 845 -3.90 17.78 -18.26
CA PRO A 845 -4.95 18.71 -17.86
C PRO A 845 -4.57 19.53 -16.62
N SER A 846 -5.19 20.69 -16.41
CA SER A 846 -5.01 21.47 -15.18
C SER A 846 -5.55 20.71 -13.96
N GLY A 847 -4.81 20.77 -12.84
CA GLY A 847 -5.19 20.15 -11.58
C GLY A 847 -3.98 19.81 -10.71
N SER A 848 -4.25 19.46 -9.45
CA SER A 848 -3.30 18.84 -8.53
C SER A 848 -3.56 17.34 -8.48
N PHE A 849 -2.49 16.55 -8.52
CA PHE A 849 -2.54 15.09 -8.57
C PHE A 849 -1.70 14.53 -7.44
N ILE A 850 -2.13 13.41 -6.86
CA ILE A 850 -1.40 12.68 -5.81
C ILE A 850 -0.71 11.43 -6.35
N ASP A 851 -1.14 10.92 -7.51
CA ASP A 851 -0.50 9.79 -8.17
C ASP A 851 -0.55 9.86 -9.70
N VAL A 852 0.39 9.18 -10.36
CA VAL A 852 0.48 9.14 -11.82
C VAL A 852 1.14 7.85 -12.30
N ASP A 853 0.53 7.21 -13.29
CA ASP A 853 1.12 6.07 -13.97
C ASP A 853 1.00 6.14 -15.51
N CYS A 854 1.98 5.56 -16.20
CA CYS A 854 2.14 5.66 -17.64
C CYS A 854 2.06 4.30 -18.32
N GLY A 855 1.03 4.12 -19.15
CA GLY A 855 0.93 2.98 -20.05
C GLY A 855 1.76 3.13 -21.32
N ASP A 856 1.51 2.27 -22.33
CA ASP A 856 2.29 2.30 -23.59
C ASP A 856 2.19 3.68 -24.28
N TRP A 857 0.98 4.24 -24.37
CA TRP A 857 0.66 5.45 -25.13
C TRP A 857 -0.39 6.36 -24.47
N HIS A 858 -0.69 6.12 -23.21
CA HIS A 858 -1.59 6.93 -22.39
C HIS A 858 -1.02 7.09 -20.99
N THR A 859 -1.62 7.99 -20.22
CA THR A 859 -1.24 8.29 -18.84
C THR A 859 -2.53 8.33 -18.03
N VAL A 860 -2.48 7.82 -16.80
CA VAL A 860 -3.53 7.93 -15.79
C VAL A 860 -2.97 8.73 -14.62
N ALA A 861 -3.78 9.63 -14.07
CA ALA A 861 -3.41 10.44 -12.94
C ALA A 861 -4.56 10.48 -11.94
N LEU A 862 -4.22 10.36 -10.66
CA LEU A 862 -5.16 10.31 -9.55
C LEU A 862 -5.12 11.63 -8.79
N ARG A 863 -6.29 12.12 -8.40
CA ARG A 863 -6.45 13.30 -7.56
C ARG A 863 -6.74 12.89 -6.11
N ALA A 864 -6.52 13.82 -5.17
CA ALA A 864 -6.73 13.59 -3.74
C ALA A 864 -8.19 13.23 -3.39
N ASP A 865 -9.15 13.67 -4.20
CA ASP A 865 -10.57 13.34 -4.07
C ASP A 865 -10.93 11.94 -4.59
N GLY A 866 -9.95 11.14 -5.02
CA GLY A 866 -10.16 9.81 -5.61
C GLY A 866 -10.53 9.84 -7.10
N SER A 867 -10.79 11.00 -7.69
CA SER A 867 -11.12 11.09 -9.11
C SER A 867 -9.90 10.86 -10.00
N VAL A 868 -10.12 10.19 -11.13
CA VAL A 868 -9.06 9.80 -12.06
C VAL A 868 -9.20 10.50 -13.39
N VAL A 869 -8.07 11.00 -13.89
CA VAL A 869 -7.96 11.62 -15.20
C VAL A 869 -7.04 10.78 -16.07
N SER A 870 -7.53 10.35 -17.23
CA SER A 870 -6.70 9.68 -18.24
C SER A 870 -6.59 10.48 -19.52
N PHE A 871 -5.38 10.53 -20.10
CA PHE A 871 -5.11 11.25 -21.32
C PHE A 871 -4.10 10.51 -22.21
N GLY A 872 -4.28 10.62 -23.53
CA GLY A 872 -3.44 9.95 -24.51
C GLY A 872 -4.24 9.10 -25.49
N ARG A 873 -3.65 7.99 -25.93
CA ARG A 873 -4.28 7.08 -26.90
C ARG A 873 -5.50 6.39 -26.28
N ASN A 874 -6.64 6.47 -26.96
CA ASN A 874 -7.91 5.89 -26.50
C ASN A 874 -8.56 4.95 -27.53
N SER A 875 -7.78 4.20 -28.33
CA SER A 875 -8.35 3.35 -29.39
C SER A 875 -9.09 2.11 -28.90
N ASP A 876 -8.87 1.74 -27.65
CA ASP A 876 -9.38 0.53 -27.01
C ASP A 876 -10.18 0.89 -25.74
N GLY A 877 -10.50 2.18 -25.51
CA GLY A 877 -11.18 2.66 -24.30
C GLY A 877 -10.27 2.89 -23.08
N GLN A 878 -8.94 2.75 -23.22
CA GLN A 878 -7.99 2.82 -22.10
C GLN A 878 -7.86 4.20 -21.43
N SER A 879 -8.40 5.25 -22.07
CA SER A 879 -8.55 6.59 -21.49
C SER A 879 -10.00 6.97 -21.25
N GLN A 880 -10.95 6.03 -21.35
CA GLN A 880 -12.32 6.20 -20.87
C GLN A 880 -12.38 5.73 -19.42
N VAL A 881 -12.09 6.65 -18.51
CA VAL A 881 -12.28 6.40 -17.08
C VAL A 881 -13.77 6.16 -16.85
N PRO A 882 -14.18 5.08 -16.15
CA PRO A 882 -15.57 4.86 -15.79
C PRO A 882 -16.16 6.07 -15.04
N THR A 883 -17.39 6.44 -15.36
CA THR A 883 -18.12 7.46 -14.60
C THR A 883 -18.48 6.89 -13.22
N ASP A 884 -18.50 7.73 -12.19
CA ASP A 884 -18.91 7.38 -10.82
C ASP A 884 -17.98 6.39 -10.08
N VAL A 885 -16.67 6.46 -10.34
CA VAL A 885 -15.66 5.65 -9.64
C VAL A 885 -14.59 6.53 -9.00
N PHE A 886 -14.47 6.42 -7.68
CA PHE A 886 -13.37 6.97 -6.89
C PHE A 886 -12.35 5.88 -6.57
N LEU A 887 -11.09 6.13 -6.92
CA LEU A 887 -10.01 5.16 -6.84
C LEU A 887 -8.96 5.60 -5.80
N ARG A 888 -8.39 4.63 -5.10
CA ARG A 888 -7.27 4.80 -4.17
C ARG A 888 -5.93 4.82 -4.89
N ASN A 889 -5.80 4.01 -5.94
CA ASN A 889 -4.58 3.91 -6.72
C ASN A 889 -4.91 3.63 -8.19
N VAL A 890 -3.92 3.87 -9.05
CA VAL A 890 -4.05 3.69 -10.49
C VAL A 890 -2.78 3.08 -11.07
N THR A 891 -2.95 2.17 -12.02
CA THR A 891 -1.85 1.67 -12.85
C THR A 891 -2.32 1.50 -14.30
N ALA A 892 -1.40 1.72 -15.24
CA ALA A 892 -1.67 1.74 -16.67
C ALA A 892 -0.79 0.75 -17.43
N GLY A 893 -1.43 -0.20 -18.09
CA GLY A 893 -0.78 -1.17 -18.97
C GLY A 893 -0.64 -0.68 -20.40
N GLY A 894 -0.52 -1.62 -21.34
CA GLY A 894 -0.35 -1.26 -22.76
C GLY A 894 -1.62 -0.76 -23.43
N ARG A 895 -2.77 -1.34 -23.10
CA ARG A 895 -4.10 -0.98 -23.66
C ARG A 895 -5.24 -1.09 -22.66
N HIS A 896 -4.92 -1.26 -21.39
CA HIS A 896 -5.86 -1.26 -20.28
C HIS A 896 -5.28 -0.41 -19.16
N SER A 897 -6.15 0.03 -18.28
CA SER A 897 -5.82 0.72 -17.05
C SER A 897 -6.64 0.08 -15.96
N ILE A 898 -6.11 0.07 -14.75
CA ILE A 898 -6.77 -0.53 -13.61
C ILE A 898 -6.49 0.31 -12.38
N GLY A 899 -7.46 0.36 -11.47
CA GLY A 899 -7.30 1.01 -10.18
C GLY A 899 -8.07 0.27 -9.11
N LEU A 900 -7.71 0.48 -7.86
CA LEU A 900 -8.43 -0.06 -6.72
C LEU A 900 -9.43 0.98 -6.21
N ARG A 901 -10.71 0.61 -6.04
CA ARG A 901 -11.74 1.50 -5.46
C ARG A 901 -11.89 1.30 -3.95
N TRP A 902 -12.33 2.34 -3.25
CA TRP A 902 -12.78 2.25 -1.85
C TRP A 902 -14.10 1.47 -1.77
N PHE A 903 -14.33 0.79 -0.64
CA PHE A 903 -15.53 0.00 -0.37
C PHE A 903 -16.26 0.64 0.82
N ASP A 904 -17.32 1.41 0.56
CA ASP A 904 -18.24 1.89 1.59
C ASP A 904 -19.56 1.08 1.42
N ASP A 905 -19.73 0.02 2.22
CA ASP A 905 -20.95 -0.80 2.33
C ASP A 905 -21.59 -0.51 3.69
N CYS A 906 -22.33 0.60 3.72
CA CYS A 906 -22.89 1.19 4.94
C CYS A 906 -23.90 0.26 5.63
N ASP A 907 -24.51 -0.68 4.91
CA ASP A 907 -25.52 -1.59 5.45
C ASP A 907 -25.11 -3.07 5.53
N SER A 908 -23.85 -3.37 5.16
CA SER A 908 -23.20 -4.68 5.23
C SER A 908 -23.93 -5.77 4.45
N ASN A 909 -24.62 -5.40 3.37
CA ASN A 909 -25.38 -6.36 2.56
C ASN A 909 -24.55 -6.97 1.41
N GLY A 910 -23.33 -6.46 1.17
CA GLY A 910 -22.40 -6.95 0.16
C GLY A 910 -22.79 -6.59 -1.29
N VAL A 911 -23.68 -5.62 -1.47
CA VAL A 911 -24.19 -5.14 -2.77
C VAL A 911 -24.34 -3.61 -2.74
N PRO A 912 -23.55 -2.87 -3.54
CA PRO A 912 -23.69 -1.43 -3.64
C PRO A 912 -25.09 -1.04 -4.11
N ASP A 913 -25.81 -0.22 -3.35
CA ASP A 913 -27.10 0.33 -3.75
C ASP A 913 -27.13 1.87 -3.75
N GLN A 914 -28.19 2.43 -4.34
CA GLN A 914 -28.31 3.87 -4.58
C GLN A 914 -28.24 4.71 -3.28
N SER A 915 -28.44 4.10 -2.11
CA SER A 915 -28.30 4.80 -0.83
C SER A 915 -26.85 5.00 -0.37
N GLU A 916 -25.89 4.35 -1.03
CA GLU A 916 -24.45 4.36 -0.72
C GLU A 916 -23.63 5.13 -1.76
N VAL A 917 -24.24 5.43 -2.91
CA VAL A 917 -23.62 6.19 -4.01
C VAL A 917 -23.83 7.70 -3.85
N ASP A 918 -24.88 8.12 -3.13
CA ASP A 918 -25.28 9.53 -3.10
C ASP A 918 -24.64 10.35 -1.97
N GLU A 919 -24.29 9.79 -0.81
CA GLU A 919 -23.59 10.50 0.27
C GLU A 919 -22.79 9.48 1.10
N GLY A 920 -21.46 9.44 0.95
CA GLY A 920 -20.55 8.53 1.69
C GLY A 920 -20.39 8.87 3.18
N ASP A 921 -21.51 9.20 3.83
CA ASP A 921 -21.72 9.60 5.22
C ASP A 921 -22.76 8.63 5.80
N CYS A 922 -22.34 7.42 6.20
CA CYS A 922 -23.24 6.36 6.65
C CYS A 922 -23.90 6.70 7.99
N ASP A 923 -23.35 7.66 8.76
CA ASP A 923 -23.91 8.09 10.04
C ASP A 923 -24.84 9.34 9.93
N GLY A 924 -24.80 10.03 8.79
CA GLY A 924 -25.69 11.12 8.38
C GLY A 924 -25.42 12.44 9.09
N ASN A 925 -24.17 12.70 9.48
CA ASN A 925 -23.80 13.90 10.24
C ASN A 925 -23.23 15.06 9.40
N GLY A 926 -23.10 14.86 8.09
CA GLY A 926 -22.58 15.80 7.11
C GLY A 926 -21.07 15.72 6.89
N VAL A 927 -20.41 14.66 7.36
CA VAL A 927 -18.98 14.34 7.16
C VAL A 927 -18.89 12.95 6.54
N LEU A 928 -18.06 12.77 5.51
CA LEU A 928 -17.90 11.44 4.89
C LEU A 928 -17.28 10.46 5.89
N ASP A 929 -17.76 9.21 5.95
CA ASP A 929 -17.32 8.17 6.90
C ASP A 929 -15.85 7.79 6.74
N VAL A 930 -15.30 7.94 5.53
CA VAL A 930 -13.85 7.84 5.28
C VAL A 930 -13.04 8.88 6.09
N CYS A 931 -13.67 10.01 6.43
CA CYS A 931 -13.14 11.05 7.31
C CYS A 931 -13.48 10.81 8.80
N GLU A 932 -14.30 9.82 9.13
CA GLU A 932 -14.71 9.52 10.51
C GLU A 932 -13.86 8.44 11.19
N LEU A 933 -12.96 7.81 10.44
CA LEU A 933 -12.20 6.66 10.91
C LEU A 933 -11.24 6.92 12.08
N HIS A 934 -10.95 8.16 12.51
CA HIS A 934 -10.32 8.40 13.81
C HIS A 934 -10.68 9.74 14.46
N HIS A 935 -11.08 9.69 15.73
CA HIS A 935 -11.42 10.82 16.61
C HIS A 935 -10.20 11.61 17.14
N GLN A 936 -9.17 11.87 16.35
CA GLN A 936 -8.03 12.69 16.82
C GLN A 936 -7.65 13.76 15.79
N ASP A 937 -8.32 14.90 15.91
CA ASP A 937 -7.70 16.22 15.71
C ASP A 937 -7.01 16.57 17.05
N GLY A 938 -5.82 16.00 17.26
CA GLY A 938 -5.03 16.12 18.48
C GLY A 938 -4.50 17.55 18.68
N ASN A 939 -4.29 18.27 17.59
CA ASN A 939 -3.79 19.65 17.59
C ASN A 939 -4.91 20.73 17.62
N GLN A 940 -6.17 20.34 17.41
CA GLN A 940 -7.39 21.16 17.42
C GLN A 940 -7.43 22.28 16.37
N ASP A 941 -6.79 22.08 15.22
CA ASP A 941 -6.74 23.07 14.13
C ASP A 941 -7.95 22.97 13.16
N GLY A 942 -8.79 21.93 13.30
CA GLY A 942 -9.96 21.71 12.47
C GLY A 942 -9.70 20.90 11.19
N VAL A 943 -8.50 20.32 11.06
CA VAL A 943 -8.11 19.32 10.06
C VAL A 943 -7.71 18.04 10.81
N LEU A 944 -8.13 16.87 10.35
CA LEU A 944 -7.81 15.60 11.02
C LEU A 944 -6.33 15.22 10.81
N ASP A 945 -5.66 14.75 11.88
CA ASP A 945 -4.20 14.48 11.89
C ASP A 945 -3.76 13.38 10.90
N GLN A 946 -4.68 12.58 10.33
CA GLN A 946 -4.41 11.57 9.29
C GLN A 946 -4.65 12.08 7.85
N CYS A 947 -5.33 13.22 7.71
CA CYS A 947 -5.30 14.03 6.50
C CYS A 947 -4.07 14.96 6.49
N GLN A 948 -3.35 14.98 7.61
CA GLN A 948 -2.00 15.47 7.77
C GLN A 948 -1.09 14.23 7.93
N CYS A 949 0.20 14.39 7.73
CA CYS A 949 1.14 13.36 8.13
C CYS A 949 1.60 13.76 9.52
N ALA A 950 1.13 13.08 10.57
CA ALA A 950 1.36 13.51 11.95
C ALA A 950 2.87 13.64 12.29
N GLU A 951 3.72 12.87 11.60
CA GLU A 951 5.18 12.95 11.70
C GLU A 951 5.85 13.98 10.76
N ASP A 952 5.11 14.53 9.79
CA ASP A 952 5.48 15.69 8.97
C ASP A 952 5.14 16.97 9.75
N LEU A 953 6.05 17.32 10.64
CA LEU A 953 5.87 18.40 11.59
C LEU A 953 5.90 19.77 10.89
N ASP A 954 6.55 19.87 9.73
CA ASP A 954 6.65 21.10 8.93
C ASP A 954 5.71 21.20 7.72
N GLN A 955 4.90 20.16 7.48
CA GLN A 955 3.83 20.08 6.47
C GLN A 955 4.35 20.18 5.02
N ASP A 956 5.53 19.63 4.73
CA ASP A 956 6.13 19.66 3.39
C ASP A 956 5.75 18.48 2.47
N GLY A 957 4.94 17.53 2.99
CA GLY A 957 4.45 16.37 2.26
C GLY A 957 5.33 15.11 2.42
N GLY A 958 6.27 15.11 3.36
CA GLY A 958 7.05 13.94 3.74
C GLY A 958 7.74 14.10 5.10
N VAL A 959 8.10 12.99 5.72
CA VAL A 959 8.89 12.98 6.95
C VAL A 959 10.36 12.95 6.58
N TRP A 960 11.06 14.07 6.77
CA TRP A 960 12.45 14.25 6.38
C TRP A 960 13.35 14.60 7.56
N LEU A 961 14.58 15.02 7.23
CA LEU A 961 15.56 15.45 8.20
C LEU A 961 15.12 16.73 8.95
N SER A 962 14.29 17.57 8.34
CA SER A 962 13.74 18.79 8.95
C SER A 962 12.85 18.44 10.16
N ASP A 963 11.99 17.43 10.05
CA ASP A 963 11.13 16.95 11.15
C ASP A 963 11.95 16.30 12.27
N ILE A 964 12.97 15.53 11.92
CA ILE A 964 13.93 14.96 12.88
C ILE A 964 14.60 16.08 13.69
N LEU A 965 15.03 17.15 13.02
CA LEU A 965 15.68 18.29 13.69
C LEU A 965 14.70 19.01 14.62
N ARG A 966 13.41 19.03 14.28
CA ARG A 966 12.36 19.65 15.07
C ARG A 966 12.12 18.88 16.38
N VAL A 967 11.95 17.56 16.34
CA VAL A 967 11.88 16.70 17.54
C VAL A 967 13.14 16.81 18.41
N LEU A 968 14.33 16.84 17.79
CA LEU A 968 15.59 16.99 18.52
C LEU A 968 15.75 18.36 19.19
N SER A 969 15.07 19.39 18.68
CA SER A 969 15.15 20.77 19.22
C SER A 969 14.32 20.98 20.49
N VAL A 970 13.25 20.20 20.68
CA VAL A 970 12.29 20.32 21.81
C VAL A 970 12.48 19.22 22.86
N TRP A 971 13.61 18.49 22.80
CA TRP A 971 13.89 17.30 23.63
C TRP A 971 13.74 17.54 25.15
N GLY A 972 12.77 16.85 25.76
CA GLY A 972 12.50 16.91 27.19
C GLY A 972 11.01 17.07 27.55
N PRO A 973 10.70 17.40 28.83
CA PRO A 973 9.33 17.52 29.30
C PRO A 973 8.62 18.72 28.69
N CYS A 974 7.45 18.46 28.11
CA CYS A 974 6.62 19.46 27.47
C CYS A 974 5.81 20.26 28.48
N SER A 975 5.88 21.59 28.39
CA SER A 975 5.07 22.48 29.24
C SER A 975 3.84 22.99 28.47
N GLY A 976 2.99 22.08 27.99
CA GLY A 976 1.81 22.41 27.18
C GLY A 976 1.49 21.32 26.16
N VAL A 977 0.68 21.66 25.15
CA VAL A 977 0.51 20.85 23.93
C VAL A 977 1.73 21.15 23.05
N CYS A 978 2.53 20.12 22.74
CA CYS A 978 3.68 20.20 21.86
C CYS A 978 3.39 19.35 20.64
N ALA A 979 3.61 19.88 19.44
CA ALA A 979 3.43 19.10 18.21
C ALA A 979 4.47 17.97 18.10
N GLU A 980 5.62 18.12 18.77
CA GLU A 980 6.73 17.18 18.74
C GLU A 980 6.59 15.99 19.71
N ASP A 981 5.55 15.98 20.55
CA ASP A 981 5.20 14.90 21.51
C ASP A 981 4.20 13.94 20.83
N LEU A 982 4.72 13.18 19.86
CA LEU A 982 3.96 12.33 18.94
C LEU A 982 3.22 11.19 19.66
N ASP A 983 3.71 10.73 20.81
CA ASP A 983 3.04 9.70 21.62
C ASP A 983 2.21 10.25 22.79
N HIS A 984 2.17 11.58 22.94
CA HIS A 984 1.37 12.30 23.92
C HIS A 984 1.65 11.89 25.38
N ASP A 985 2.85 11.41 25.68
CA ASP A 985 3.25 11.02 27.04
C ASP A 985 3.66 12.22 27.92
N GLY A 986 3.72 13.42 27.33
CA GLY A 986 4.13 14.67 27.96
C GLY A 986 5.65 14.92 27.92
N GLN A 987 6.41 14.13 27.17
CA GLN A 987 7.85 14.26 26.98
C GLN A 987 8.29 13.95 25.55
N VAL A 988 8.87 14.96 24.88
CA VAL A 988 9.55 14.75 23.61
C VAL A 988 10.85 13.99 23.85
N GLY A 989 10.94 12.76 23.34
CA GLY A 989 12.01 11.86 23.65
C GLY A 989 12.29 10.79 22.60
N TYR A 990 12.87 9.68 23.08
CA TYR A 990 13.33 8.61 22.20
C TYR A 990 12.17 7.88 21.51
N ALA A 991 11.00 7.82 22.15
CA ALA A 991 9.83 7.17 21.58
C ALA A 991 9.28 7.96 20.39
N ASP A 992 9.18 9.29 20.50
CA ASP A 992 8.76 10.18 19.42
C ASP A 992 9.74 10.14 18.24
N LEU A 993 11.05 10.18 18.52
CA LEU A 993 12.07 10.08 17.47
C LEU A 993 12.01 8.74 16.73
N VAL A 994 11.68 7.65 17.42
CA VAL A 994 11.53 6.34 16.80
C VAL A 994 10.26 6.29 15.94
N ARG A 995 9.14 6.86 16.40
CA ARG A 995 7.92 7.02 15.59
C ARG A 995 8.20 7.77 14.30
N LEU A 996 8.79 8.96 14.41
CA LEU A 996 9.17 9.80 13.28
C LEU A 996 10.09 9.06 12.29
N LEU A 997 11.13 8.37 12.78
CA LEU A 997 12.05 7.61 11.93
C LEU A 997 11.42 6.38 11.27
N SER A 998 10.31 5.87 11.79
CA SER A 998 9.62 4.69 11.24
C SER A 998 8.77 5.05 10.02
N ASN A 999 8.38 6.33 9.90
CA ASN A 999 7.62 6.89 8.78
C ASN A 999 8.48 7.78 7.86
N PHE A 1000 9.81 7.63 7.90
CA PHE A 1000 10.74 8.45 7.10
C PHE A 1000 10.53 8.26 5.59
N GLY A 1001 10.12 9.31 4.88
CA GLY A 1001 9.76 9.27 3.46
C GLY A 1001 8.52 10.11 3.15
N LEU A 1002 8.02 10.00 1.92
CA LEU A 1002 6.76 10.63 1.54
C LEU A 1002 5.61 10.04 2.35
N CYS A 1003 4.71 10.90 2.81
CA CYS A 1003 3.51 10.47 3.52
C CYS A 1003 2.56 9.80 2.51
N GLN A 1004 2.27 8.51 2.73
CA GLN A 1004 1.46 7.66 1.86
C GLN A 1004 0.00 7.62 2.29
#